data_AF-A0A9D5MAZ8-F1
#
_entry.id   AF-A0A9D5MAZ8-F1
#
_cell.length_a   1.000
_cell.length_b   1.000
_cell.length_c   1.000
_cell.angle_alpha   90.00
_cell.angle_beta   90.00
_cell.angle_gamma   90.00
#
_symmetry.space_group_name_H-M   'P 1'
#
loop_
_entity.id
_entity.type
_entity.pdbx_description
1 polymer ?
#
loop_
_entity_poly.entity_id
_entity_poly.type
_entity_poly.pdbx_seq_one_letter_code
_entity_poly.pdbx_strand_id
1 'polypeptide(L)'
;MTGLNFKIQEMAHRIRDLREIEGFTIAEMANKTGVTEQEYIDCEMGRSDLNFAFLYRCALAFGVDVGDIIEGSSPNLNSFTVTRKGEGQRIEEAHDMIYYNMAASFRNRIAEPLYVHAAYSAEAEKEDIKLTTHEGQECDIVIEGQLKVQVGEHTSVLNPGDSIYYDSGTPHGMIAVGGKDCLFYAIVLNPTGAPIPELTPEKMLPGTQLVEFPAENGRTRVWHRFADVEKDENGTPVRITFKNTERFNFAFDVMDAIAEEVPNKLAMLHLDGQKNERRFTFRDIQRASNRCANYFRALGIRKGDRVMLVLKRHYQFWFAILGLEKIGAIAIPATCQLQEHDFEYRFNAAGVKAILCTADGDTAHQAEKAAKDAPSLTLKLIVNGKREGWRSFDEEYLMYSTHFNRTEDTACGDDLMLMYFTSGTTGYPKIAAHSFKHPLGHLHTAKYWHCVNPNGLHLTISDTGWAKAGWGKIYGQWLCEAAIFVYDFDRFDASDILPLFAKYHITTFCAPPTMYRMLIKQDLSRYDLSSVTHACSAGEALNPEVFRQIEKQTGLQVMEGFGQSESTMIIGNLAGAPHKLGSMGKVTPIYRVELLDPEGKPVAPGNPGEICVDISEGIPVGLFREYYRDEEKTREVMHDGWYHTGDVAWRDEDGFYWYVGRADDVIKSSGYRIGPFEIESVIMELPYVLECGVSAAPDEVRGQVVKASIVLTPGTEPSEELKKEIQNYVKQHTAPYKYPRIVVFREDLPKTVSGKIQRALL
;
A
#
# COMPACT_ATOMS: atom_id res chain seq x y z
N MET A 1 -47.83 -30.80 17.22
CA MET A 1 -47.45 -29.75 18.17
C MET A 1 -46.84 -28.60 17.37
N THR A 2 -47.23 -27.36 17.64
CA THR A 2 -46.58 -26.17 17.06
C THR A 2 -45.14 -26.06 17.57
N GLY A 3 -44.24 -25.40 16.84
CA GLY A 3 -42.84 -25.22 17.27
C GLY A 3 -42.67 -24.56 18.65
N LEU A 4 -43.66 -23.77 19.07
CA LEU A 4 -43.71 -23.15 20.39
C LEU A 4 -43.94 -24.18 21.52
N ASN A 5 -44.85 -25.14 21.33
CA ASN A 5 -45.12 -26.17 22.33
C ASN A 5 -43.91 -27.09 22.55
N PHE A 6 -43.10 -27.33 21.51
CA PHE A 6 -41.88 -28.12 21.63
C PHE A 6 -40.83 -27.39 22.48
N LYS A 7 -40.62 -26.09 22.24
CA LYS A 7 -39.70 -25.27 23.04
C LYS A 7 -40.11 -25.17 24.51
N ILE A 8 -41.40 -25.02 24.80
CA ILE A 8 -41.89 -25.00 26.19
C ILE A 8 -41.58 -26.33 26.89
N GLN A 9 -41.73 -27.46 26.21
CA GLN A 9 -41.38 -28.77 26.78
C GLN A 9 -39.88 -28.92 27.01
N GLU A 10 -39.02 -28.44 26.11
CA GLU A 10 -37.56 -28.47 26.31
C GLU A 10 -37.12 -27.60 27.50
N MET A 11 -37.65 -26.38 27.61
CA MET A 11 -37.35 -25.49 28.74
C MET A 11 -37.85 -26.08 30.07
N ALA A 12 -39.06 -26.65 30.07
CA ALA A 12 -39.62 -27.32 31.25
C ALA A 12 -38.79 -28.53 31.69
N HIS A 13 -38.26 -29.29 30.73
CA HIS A 13 -37.37 -30.42 31.00
C HIS A 13 -36.05 -29.95 31.64
N ARG A 14 -35.44 -28.88 31.11
CA ARG A 14 -34.21 -28.31 31.69
C ARG A 14 -34.42 -27.79 33.10
N ILE A 15 -35.55 -27.12 33.37
CA ILE A 15 -35.90 -26.66 34.72
C ILE A 15 -36.06 -27.84 35.69
N ARG A 16 -36.65 -28.96 35.23
CA ARG A 16 -36.74 -30.19 36.01
C ARG A 16 -35.36 -30.77 36.31
N ASP A 17 -34.53 -30.93 35.29
CA ASP A 17 -33.21 -31.53 35.43
C ASP A 17 -32.33 -30.69 36.37
N LEU A 18 -32.32 -29.36 36.21
CA LEU A 18 -31.58 -28.45 37.09
C LEU A 18 -32.11 -28.50 38.52
N ARG A 19 -33.42 -28.58 38.73
CA ARG A 19 -34.00 -28.76 40.07
C ARG A 19 -33.51 -30.06 40.71
N GLU A 20 -33.49 -31.16 39.95
CA GLU A 20 -33.05 -32.48 40.43
C GLU A 20 -31.55 -32.51 40.73
N ILE A 21 -30.72 -31.87 39.89
CA ILE A 21 -29.28 -31.73 40.07
C ILE A 21 -28.95 -30.93 41.33
N GLU A 22 -29.59 -29.77 41.50
CA GLU A 22 -29.38 -28.89 42.66
C GLU A 22 -30.06 -29.42 43.94
N GLY A 23 -30.80 -30.53 43.84
CA GLY A 23 -31.44 -31.19 44.98
C GLY A 23 -32.61 -30.41 45.59
N PHE A 24 -33.19 -29.44 44.87
CA PHE A 24 -34.33 -28.68 45.37
C PHE A 24 -35.63 -29.47 45.29
N THR A 25 -36.44 -29.37 46.35
CA THR A 25 -37.81 -29.87 46.37
C THR A 25 -38.74 -28.95 45.56
N ILE A 26 -39.88 -29.50 45.12
CA ILE A 26 -40.93 -28.73 44.42
C ILE A 26 -41.42 -27.57 45.30
N ALA A 27 -41.60 -27.79 46.61
CA ALA A 27 -42.04 -26.77 47.55
C ALA A 27 -41.02 -25.61 47.67
N GLU A 28 -39.72 -25.93 47.70
CA GLU A 28 -38.66 -24.91 47.75
C GLU A 28 -38.61 -24.09 46.47
N MET A 29 -38.76 -24.74 45.31
CA MET A 29 -38.76 -24.02 44.04
C MET A 29 -40.01 -23.18 43.81
N ALA A 30 -41.19 -23.67 44.22
CA ALA A 30 -42.41 -22.89 44.19
C ALA A 30 -42.27 -21.60 45.01
N ASN A 31 -41.69 -21.70 46.21
CA ASN A 31 -41.40 -20.55 47.06
C ASN A 31 -40.39 -19.58 46.41
N LYS A 32 -39.27 -20.09 45.88
CA LYS A 32 -38.22 -19.28 45.22
C LYS A 32 -38.70 -18.59 43.94
N THR A 33 -39.62 -19.22 43.21
CA THR A 33 -40.17 -18.68 41.95
C THR A 33 -41.44 -17.86 42.15
N GLY A 34 -41.96 -17.78 43.39
CA GLY A 34 -43.11 -16.97 43.76
C GLY A 34 -44.43 -17.44 43.12
N VAL A 35 -44.58 -18.75 42.95
CA VAL A 35 -45.80 -19.40 42.45
C VAL A 35 -46.25 -20.50 43.44
N THR A 36 -47.48 -21.00 43.31
CA THR A 36 -47.94 -22.13 44.12
C THR A 36 -47.26 -23.45 43.70
N GLU A 37 -47.23 -24.45 44.58
CA GLU A 37 -46.66 -25.77 44.25
C GLU A 37 -47.32 -26.40 43.01
N GLN A 38 -48.63 -26.24 42.87
CA GLN A 38 -49.36 -26.75 41.72
C GLN A 38 -48.98 -26.02 40.42
N GLU A 39 -48.83 -24.70 40.45
CA GLU A 39 -48.38 -23.91 39.30
C GLU A 39 -46.94 -24.26 38.89
N TYR A 40 -46.06 -24.47 39.87
CA TYR A 40 -44.69 -24.90 39.61
C TYR A 40 -44.66 -26.28 38.93
N ILE A 41 -45.46 -27.23 39.43
CA ILE A 41 -45.62 -28.56 38.80
C ILE A 41 -46.09 -28.42 37.35
N ASP A 42 -47.06 -27.55 37.08
CA ASP A 42 -47.59 -27.37 35.73
C ASP A 42 -46.56 -26.72 34.78
N CYS A 43 -45.76 -25.78 35.27
CA CYS A 43 -44.61 -25.21 34.54
C CYS A 43 -43.56 -26.29 34.24
N GLU A 44 -43.16 -27.07 35.24
CA GLU A 44 -42.14 -28.12 35.10
C GLU A 44 -42.62 -29.28 34.21
N MET A 45 -43.93 -29.53 34.11
CA MET A 45 -44.52 -30.50 33.18
C MET A 45 -44.72 -29.95 31.77
N GLY A 46 -44.37 -28.68 31.51
CA GLY A 46 -44.59 -28.01 30.23
C GLY A 46 -46.09 -27.88 29.89
N ARG A 47 -46.94 -27.82 30.92
CA ARG A 47 -48.40 -27.67 30.83
C ARG A 47 -48.87 -26.22 31.04
N SER A 48 -47.97 -25.36 31.48
CA SER A 48 -48.17 -23.92 31.68
C SER A 48 -47.16 -23.12 30.86
N ASP A 49 -47.49 -21.84 30.59
CA ASP A 49 -46.60 -20.93 29.88
C ASP A 49 -45.46 -20.44 30.80
N LEU A 50 -44.24 -20.44 30.27
CA LEU A 50 -43.03 -20.11 31.02
C LEU A 50 -42.65 -18.65 30.78
N ASN A 51 -43.33 -17.73 31.47
CA ASN A 51 -43.03 -16.31 31.31
C ASN A 51 -41.61 -15.98 31.79
N PHE A 52 -41.06 -14.88 31.28
CA PHE A 52 -39.68 -14.48 31.55
C PHE A 52 -39.39 -14.28 33.04
N ALA A 53 -40.35 -13.76 33.82
CA ALA A 53 -40.16 -13.56 35.26
C ALA A 53 -40.05 -14.89 36.03
N PHE A 54 -40.73 -15.94 35.57
CA PHE A 54 -40.57 -17.29 36.09
C PHE A 54 -39.19 -17.86 35.72
N LEU A 55 -38.82 -17.79 34.44
CA LEU A 55 -37.53 -18.28 33.95
C LEU A 55 -36.34 -17.60 34.64
N TYR A 56 -36.40 -16.28 34.81
CA TYR A 56 -35.37 -15.50 35.49
C TYR A 56 -35.23 -15.89 36.97
N ARG A 57 -36.34 -16.15 37.66
CA ARG A 57 -36.31 -16.62 39.06
C ARG A 57 -35.80 -18.06 39.18
N CYS A 58 -36.08 -18.92 38.21
CA CYS A 58 -35.45 -20.24 38.11
C CYS A 58 -33.94 -20.10 37.91
N ALA A 59 -33.49 -19.25 36.99
CA ALA A 59 -32.07 -19.00 36.73
C ALA A 59 -31.33 -18.51 37.99
N LEU A 60 -31.92 -17.54 38.72
CA LEU A 60 -31.39 -17.08 40.01
C LEU A 60 -31.37 -18.17 41.08
N ALA A 61 -32.36 -19.08 41.09
CA ALA A 61 -32.42 -20.17 42.05
C ALA A 61 -31.36 -21.25 41.79
N PHE A 62 -31.03 -21.51 40.51
CA PHE A 62 -30.05 -22.51 40.09
C PHE A 62 -28.63 -21.93 39.91
N GLY A 63 -28.47 -20.60 39.91
CA GLY A 63 -27.17 -19.96 39.70
C GLY A 63 -26.66 -20.04 38.26
N VAL A 64 -27.56 -20.07 37.27
CA VAL A 64 -27.24 -20.17 35.82
C VAL A 64 -27.71 -18.92 35.06
N ASP A 65 -27.25 -18.71 33.82
CA ASP A 65 -27.79 -17.65 32.98
C ASP A 65 -29.20 -18.01 32.48
N VAL A 66 -30.07 -17.01 32.31
CA VAL A 66 -31.44 -17.29 31.82
C VAL A 66 -31.45 -17.84 30.40
N GLY A 67 -30.42 -17.49 29.60
CA GLY A 67 -30.13 -18.04 28.29
C GLY A 67 -29.84 -19.55 28.33
N ASP A 68 -29.26 -20.07 29.41
CA ASP A 68 -28.99 -21.51 29.55
C ASP A 68 -30.29 -22.32 29.64
N ILE A 69 -31.29 -21.77 30.32
CA ILE A 69 -32.62 -22.38 30.43
C ILE A 69 -33.37 -22.27 29.09
N ILE A 70 -33.27 -21.13 28.40
CA ILE A 70 -34.00 -20.83 27.17
C ILE A 70 -33.40 -21.55 25.95
N GLU A 71 -32.08 -21.50 25.78
CA GLU A 71 -31.35 -21.93 24.58
C GLU A 71 -30.64 -23.27 24.77
N GLY A 72 -30.28 -23.63 26.01
CA GLY A 72 -29.69 -24.94 26.32
C GLY A 72 -28.18 -25.03 26.07
N SER A 73 -27.46 -23.91 25.99
CA SER A 73 -26.01 -23.91 25.79
C SER A 73 -25.32 -22.81 26.60
N SER A 74 -24.71 -23.20 27.72
CA SER A 74 -23.60 -22.48 28.35
C SER A 74 -22.28 -23.04 27.82
N PRO A 75 -21.20 -22.24 27.71
CA PRO A 75 -19.87 -22.76 27.38
C PRO A 75 -19.34 -23.58 28.57
N ASN A 76 -19.51 -24.89 28.52
CA ASN A 76 -18.83 -25.78 29.45
C ASN A 76 -17.34 -25.88 29.06
N LEU A 77 -16.46 -25.80 30.05
CA LEU A 77 -15.06 -26.17 29.89
C LEU A 77 -14.98 -27.65 29.47
N ASN A 78 -14.67 -27.91 28.19
CA ASN A 78 -14.62 -29.27 27.66
C ASN A 78 -13.57 -30.15 28.36
N SER A 79 -12.34 -29.63 28.51
CA SER A 79 -11.27 -30.21 29.34
C SER A 79 -10.05 -29.29 29.39
N PHE A 80 -9.29 -29.33 30.48
CA PHE A 80 -7.89 -28.91 30.51
C PHE A 80 -7.07 -29.92 31.32
N THR A 81 -5.77 -29.99 31.09
CA THR A 81 -4.87 -30.89 31.81
C THR A 81 -3.63 -30.13 32.23
N VAL A 82 -3.33 -30.12 33.53
CA VAL A 82 -2.05 -29.63 34.07
C VAL A 82 -1.18 -30.83 34.40
N THR A 83 0.02 -30.90 33.85
CA THR A 83 1.02 -31.92 34.20
C THR A 83 2.15 -31.26 34.96
N ARG A 84 2.34 -31.65 36.22
CA ARG A 84 3.41 -31.09 37.06
C ARG A 84 4.75 -31.72 36.72
N LYS A 85 5.82 -30.97 36.96
CA LYS A 85 7.20 -31.45 36.78
C LYS A 85 7.42 -32.82 37.43
N GLY A 86 7.80 -33.81 36.62
CA GLY A 86 8.09 -35.17 37.08
C GLY A 86 6.86 -36.08 37.22
N GLU A 87 5.64 -35.57 37.00
CA GLU A 87 4.38 -36.32 37.06
C GLU A 87 3.86 -36.75 35.68
N GLY A 88 4.64 -36.51 34.61
CA GLY A 88 4.29 -36.97 33.26
C GLY A 88 4.16 -38.49 33.15
N GLN A 89 3.45 -38.96 32.13
CA GLN A 89 3.32 -40.41 31.89
C GLN A 89 4.68 -40.99 31.50
N ARG A 90 5.26 -41.87 32.32
CA ARG A 90 6.53 -42.57 32.00
C ARG A 90 6.32 -43.47 30.77
N ILE A 91 7.11 -43.26 29.72
CA ILE A 91 7.02 -44.01 28.46
C ILE A 91 7.98 -45.21 28.48
N GLU A 92 9.28 -44.94 28.58
CA GLU A 92 10.33 -45.96 28.54
C GLU A 92 11.63 -45.43 29.18
N GLU A 93 12.57 -46.34 29.40
CA GLU A 93 13.93 -46.02 29.84
C GLU A 93 14.91 -46.53 28.79
N ALA A 94 15.63 -45.62 28.14
CA ALA A 94 16.60 -45.94 27.10
C ALA A 94 17.79 -44.99 27.20
N HIS A 95 19.00 -45.52 27.02
CA HIS A 95 20.26 -44.75 27.06
C HIS A 95 20.42 -43.90 28.34
N ASP A 96 20.14 -44.48 29.52
CA ASP A 96 20.17 -43.80 30.82
C ASP A 96 19.25 -42.56 30.94
N MET A 97 18.30 -42.40 30.01
CA MET A 97 17.27 -41.37 30.05
C MET A 97 15.91 -42.00 30.36
N ILE A 98 15.18 -41.39 31.30
CA ILE A 98 13.78 -41.73 31.58
C ILE A 98 12.90 -40.73 30.82
N TYR A 99 12.07 -41.24 29.92
CA TYR A 99 11.17 -40.41 29.12
C TYR A 99 9.82 -40.25 29.82
N TYR A 100 9.41 -39.00 29.99
CA TYR A 100 8.10 -38.63 30.51
C TYR A 100 7.30 -37.91 29.42
N ASN A 101 6.07 -38.35 29.16
CA ASN A 101 5.14 -37.64 28.32
C ASN A 101 4.45 -36.55 29.14
N MET A 102 4.85 -35.30 28.93
CA MET A 102 4.29 -34.14 29.63
C MET A 102 2.96 -33.64 29.01
N ALA A 103 2.54 -34.21 27.87
CA ALA A 103 1.32 -33.85 27.17
C ALA A 103 0.80 -35.04 26.34
N ALA A 104 0.33 -36.10 26.99
CA ALA A 104 0.01 -37.36 26.33
C ALA A 104 -1.09 -37.26 25.24
N SER A 105 -1.95 -36.25 25.36
CA SER A 105 -3.03 -35.91 24.42
C SER A 105 -2.55 -35.18 23.15
N PHE A 106 -1.28 -34.79 23.09
CA PHE A 106 -0.65 -34.01 22.01
C PHE A 106 -0.21 -34.87 20.80
N ARG A 107 -0.46 -36.18 20.80
CA ARG A 107 0.09 -37.11 19.77
C ARG A 107 -0.52 -36.91 18.38
N ASN A 108 0.32 -36.97 17.35
CA ASN A 108 -0.05 -36.99 15.92
C ASN A 108 -0.83 -35.73 15.44
N ARG A 109 -0.50 -34.55 15.96
CA ARG A 109 -1.09 -33.27 15.53
C ARG A 109 -0.02 -32.36 14.90
N ILE A 110 -0.43 -31.52 13.95
CA ILE A 110 0.40 -30.45 13.38
C ILE A 110 0.32 -29.26 14.34
N ALA A 111 1.46 -28.66 14.70
CA ALA A 111 1.55 -27.64 15.73
C ALA A 111 2.55 -26.54 15.38
N GLU A 112 2.32 -25.34 15.90
CA GLU A 112 3.22 -24.19 15.79
C GLU A 112 3.78 -23.86 17.18
N PRO A 113 5.08 -24.09 17.45
CA PRO A 113 5.70 -23.77 18.73
C PRO A 113 6.16 -22.31 18.78
N LEU A 114 5.73 -21.59 19.82
CA LEU A 114 6.11 -20.21 20.11
C LEU A 114 6.98 -20.17 21.37
N TYR A 115 8.04 -19.37 21.36
CA TYR A 115 8.82 -19.05 22.55
C TYR A 115 8.30 -17.72 23.13
N VAL A 116 7.77 -17.75 24.34
CA VAL A 116 7.06 -16.62 24.93
C VAL A 116 7.80 -16.08 26.15
N HIS A 117 8.01 -14.76 26.14
CA HIS A 117 8.52 -13.99 27.28
C HIS A 117 7.38 -13.13 27.84
N ALA A 118 6.81 -13.57 28.96
CA ALA A 118 5.81 -12.81 29.70
C ALA A 118 6.51 -11.95 30.75
N ALA A 119 6.52 -10.63 30.52
CA ALA A 119 7.07 -9.66 31.47
C ALA A 119 6.21 -9.59 32.73
N TYR A 120 6.86 -9.56 33.90
CA TYR A 120 6.17 -9.40 35.17
C TYR A 120 5.70 -7.95 35.38
N SER A 121 4.47 -7.80 35.86
CA SER A 121 3.92 -6.52 36.35
C SER A 121 3.19 -6.74 37.67
N ALA A 122 3.58 -5.94 38.67
CA ALA A 122 2.96 -5.97 40.00
C ALA A 122 1.52 -5.44 40.00
N GLU A 123 1.17 -4.63 38.99
CA GLU A 123 -0.19 -4.17 38.73
C GLU A 123 -1.03 -5.30 38.12
N ALA A 124 -0.51 -5.95 37.07
CA ALA A 124 -1.21 -7.03 36.37
C ALA A 124 -1.51 -8.24 37.28
N GLU A 125 -0.63 -8.53 38.25
CA GLU A 125 -0.86 -9.60 39.24
C GLU A 125 -2.05 -9.32 40.18
N LYS A 126 -2.46 -8.04 40.32
CA LYS A 126 -3.57 -7.60 41.18
C LYS A 126 -4.88 -7.38 40.44
N GLU A 127 -4.84 -7.38 39.11
CA GLU A 127 -6.00 -7.24 38.24
C GLU A 127 -6.51 -8.61 37.78
N ASP A 128 -7.75 -8.65 37.30
CA ASP A 128 -8.30 -9.86 36.68
C ASP A 128 -7.56 -10.16 35.37
N ILE A 129 -7.33 -11.45 35.10
CA ILE A 129 -6.67 -11.90 33.88
C ILE A 129 -7.60 -11.57 32.70
N LYS A 130 -7.09 -10.82 31.72
CA LYS A 130 -7.82 -10.55 30.48
C LYS A 130 -7.93 -11.84 29.67
N LEU A 131 -9.15 -12.29 29.44
CA LEU A 131 -9.43 -13.51 28.69
C LEU A 131 -9.63 -13.22 27.20
N THR A 132 -9.17 -14.15 26.37
CA THR A 132 -9.33 -14.18 24.92
C THR A 132 -9.85 -15.56 24.49
N THR A 133 -10.39 -15.67 23.28
CA THR A 133 -10.82 -16.93 22.67
C THR A 133 -10.31 -16.98 21.24
N HIS A 134 -9.82 -18.14 20.79
CA HIS A 134 -9.45 -18.38 19.40
C HIS A 134 -9.68 -19.86 19.04
N GLU A 135 -9.84 -20.18 17.76
CA GLU A 135 -10.14 -21.56 17.34
C GLU A 135 -8.88 -22.44 17.44
N GLY A 136 -8.91 -23.50 18.26
CA GLY A 136 -7.80 -24.45 18.35
C GLY A 136 -7.60 -25.09 19.72
N GLN A 137 -6.45 -25.71 19.91
CA GLN A 137 -5.99 -26.25 21.20
C GLN A 137 -4.60 -25.71 21.48
N GLU A 138 -4.24 -25.53 22.75
CA GLU A 138 -2.96 -24.94 23.14
C GLU A 138 -2.31 -25.75 24.25
N CYS A 139 -0.98 -25.85 24.18
CA CYS A 139 -0.13 -26.51 25.17
C CYS A 139 0.98 -25.55 25.61
N ASP A 140 0.93 -25.10 26.86
CA ASP A 140 1.96 -24.24 27.43
C ASP A 140 2.93 -25.06 28.30
N ILE A 141 4.24 -24.81 28.19
CA ILE A 141 5.29 -25.47 28.97
C ILE A 141 6.22 -24.41 29.58
N VAL A 142 6.22 -24.29 30.91
CA VAL A 142 7.02 -23.27 31.61
C VAL A 142 8.48 -23.68 31.69
N ILE A 143 9.38 -22.79 31.27
CA ILE A 143 10.83 -22.97 31.27
C ILE A 143 11.49 -22.24 32.45
N GLU A 144 11.08 -21.00 32.72
CA GLU A 144 11.58 -20.17 33.81
C GLU A 144 10.47 -19.25 34.34
N GLY A 145 10.51 -18.87 35.62
CA GLY A 145 9.48 -18.02 36.25
C GLY A 145 8.21 -18.77 36.60
N GLN A 146 7.13 -18.05 36.92
CA GLN A 146 5.82 -18.62 37.22
C GLN A 146 4.74 -18.00 36.33
N LEU A 147 3.88 -18.85 35.77
CA LEU A 147 2.79 -18.44 34.89
C LEU A 147 1.45 -18.73 35.57
N LYS A 148 0.63 -17.70 35.79
CA LYS A 148 -0.77 -17.88 36.20
C LYS A 148 -1.63 -17.91 34.95
N VAL A 149 -2.25 -19.06 34.68
CA VAL A 149 -3.13 -19.28 33.53
C VAL A 149 -4.56 -19.43 34.03
N GLN A 150 -5.50 -18.78 33.35
CA GLN A 150 -6.93 -18.95 33.53
C GLN A 150 -7.55 -19.52 32.26
N VAL A 151 -8.38 -20.56 32.38
CA VAL A 151 -9.16 -21.17 31.30
C VAL A 151 -10.60 -21.35 31.80
N GLY A 152 -11.53 -20.63 31.18
CA GLY A 152 -12.87 -20.41 31.69
C GLY A 152 -12.83 -19.78 33.08
N GLU A 153 -13.47 -20.45 34.04
CA GLU A 153 -13.46 -20.05 35.45
C GLU A 153 -12.29 -20.65 36.25
N HIS A 154 -11.50 -21.53 35.63
CA HIS A 154 -10.44 -22.27 36.32
C HIS A 154 -9.10 -21.54 36.21
N THR A 155 -8.43 -21.36 37.34
CA THR A 155 -7.10 -20.74 37.39
C THR A 155 -6.07 -21.72 37.92
N SER A 156 -4.87 -21.72 37.36
CA SER A 156 -3.73 -22.51 37.82
C SER A 156 -2.44 -21.70 37.73
N VAL A 157 -1.58 -21.82 38.75
CA VAL A 157 -0.21 -21.31 38.69
C VAL A 157 0.72 -22.46 38.31
N LEU A 158 1.52 -22.24 37.27
CA LEU A 158 2.47 -23.18 36.68
C LEU A 158 3.90 -22.75 37.05
N ASN A 159 4.73 -23.74 37.41
CA ASN A 159 6.13 -23.55 37.77
C ASN A 159 7.06 -24.11 36.68
N PRO A 160 8.37 -23.82 36.71
CA PRO A 160 9.31 -24.35 35.74
C PRO A 160 9.24 -25.88 35.65
N GLY A 161 8.96 -26.39 34.46
CA GLY A 161 8.75 -27.80 34.16
C GLY A 161 7.29 -28.27 34.21
N ASP A 162 6.34 -27.42 34.60
CA ASP A 162 4.91 -27.71 34.49
C ASP A 162 4.40 -27.42 33.07
N SER A 163 3.39 -28.16 32.64
CA SER A 163 2.64 -27.89 31.40
C SER A 163 1.14 -27.80 31.63
N ILE A 164 0.45 -27.05 30.77
CA ILE A 164 -1.02 -27.04 30.70
C ILE A 164 -1.47 -27.26 29.25
N TYR A 165 -2.53 -28.05 29.06
CA TYR A 165 -3.15 -28.31 27.77
C TYR A 165 -4.64 -28.00 27.83
N TYR A 166 -5.17 -27.21 26.89
CA TYR A 166 -6.57 -26.76 26.90
C TYR A 166 -7.13 -26.48 25.49
N ASP A 167 -8.45 -26.33 25.43
CA ASP A 167 -9.20 -25.89 24.25
C ASP A 167 -9.21 -24.34 24.21
N SER A 168 -8.55 -23.76 23.21
CA SER A 168 -8.41 -22.31 23.06
C SER A 168 -9.71 -21.61 22.68
N GLY A 169 -10.73 -22.37 22.27
CA GLY A 169 -12.09 -21.86 22.09
C GLY A 169 -12.75 -21.47 23.41
N THR A 170 -12.23 -21.95 24.55
CA THR A 170 -12.65 -21.53 25.89
C THR A 170 -11.95 -20.22 26.27
N PRO A 171 -12.65 -19.22 26.87
CA PRO A 171 -12.03 -17.97 27.31
C PRO A 171 -10.81 -18.22 28.20
N HIS A 172 -9.62 -17.81 27.78
CA HIS A 172 -8.38 -18.07 28.51
C HIS A 172 -7.45 -16.87 28.50
N GLY A 173 -6.54 -16.80 29.47
CA GLY A 173 -5.52 -15.76 29.55
C GLY A 173 -4.41 -16.14 30.52
N MET A 174 -3.28 -15.47 30.43
CA MET A 174 -2.09 -15.81 31.20
C MET A 174 -1.28 -14.58 31.57
N ILE A 175 -0.68 -14.60 32.76
CA ILE A 175 0.19 -13.53 33.27
C ILE A 175 1.39 -14.13 34.01
N ALA A 176 2.54 -13.45 33.96
CA ALA A 176 3.68 -13.76 34.81
C ALA A 176 3.39 -13.33 36.26
N VAL A 177 3.71 -14.21 37.22
CA VAL A 177 3.50 -13.98 38.66
C VAL A 177 4.77 -14.30 39.45
N GLY A 178 4.78 -13.94 40.74
CA GLY A 178 5.92 -14.31 41.61
C GLY A 178 7.14 -13.39 41.49
N GLY A 179 6.97 -12.17 40.99
CA GLY A 179 7.99 -11.11 41.04
C GLY A 179 9.07 -11.18 39.98
N LYS A 180 8.93 -12.06 38.97
CA LYS A 180 9.90 -12.25 37.89
C LYS A 180 9.19 -12.57 36.59
N ASP A 181 9.84 -12.22 35.48
CA ASP A 181 9.39 -12.61 34.15
C ASP A 181 9.28 -14.13 34.02
N CYS A 182 8.36 -14.56 33.17
CA CYS A 182 8.13 -15.97 32.87
C CYS A 182 8.52 -16.26 31.43
N LEU A 183 9.30 -17.33 31.23
CA LEU A 183 9.65 -17.88 29.93
C LEU A 183 8.94 -19.22 29.76
N PHE A 184 8.21 -19.39 28.67
CA PHE A 184 7.48 -20.64 28.40
C PHE A 184 7.35 -20.87 26.89
N TYR A 185 7.12 -22.12 26.49
CA TYR A 185 6.70 -22.43 25.13
C TYR A 185 5.18 -22.48 25.08
N ALA A 186 4.57 -21.76 24.14
CA ALA A 186 3.16 -21.88 23.81
C ALA A 186 3.05 -22.65 22.49
N ILE A 187 2.37 -23.80 22.50
CA ILE A 187 2.28 -24.67 21.33
C ILE A 187 0.83 -24.73 20.86
N VAL A 188 0.54 -24.06 19.75
CA VAL A 188 -0.82 -23.89 19.23
C VAL A 188 -1.13 -24.94 18.17
N LEU A 189 -2.32 -25.52 18.25
CA LEU A 189 -2.82 -26.59 17.39
C LEU A 189 -4.01 -26.10 16.57
N ASN A 190 -3.84 -26.02 15.26
CA ASN A 190 -4.94 -25.71 14.34
C ASN A 190 -5.68 -27.00 13.92
N PRO A 191 -7.00 -27.13 14.18
CA PRO A 191 -7.79 -28.29 13.78
C PRO A 191 -7.86 -28.52 12.26
N THR A 192 -7.62 -27.49 11.45
CA THR A 192 -7.67 -27.55 9.97
C THR A 192 -6.32 -27.87 9.32
N GLY A 193 -5.20 -27.76 10.07
CA GLY A 193 -3.84 -27.87 9.51
C GLY A 193 -3.42 -26.70 8.60
N ALA A 194 -4.24 -25.65 8.49
CA ALA A 194 -3.86 -24.41 7.83
C ALA A 194 -3.00 -23.53 8.78
N PRO A 195 -2.08 -22.70 8.25
CA PRO A 195 -1.39 -21.71 9.07
C PRO A 195 -2.37 -20.72 9.72
N ILE A 196 -2.09 -20.27 10.94
CA ILE A 196 -2.90 -19.24 11.61
C ILE A 196 -2.66 -17.89 10.91
N PRO A 197 -3.67 -17.21 10.33
CA PRO A 197 -3.47 -16.01 9.52
C PRO A 197 -2.68 -14.90 10.21
N GLU A 198 -2.86 -14.70 11.52
CA GLU A 198 -2.12 -13.69 12.31
C GLU A 198 -0.67 -14.09 12.62
N LEU A 199 -0.32 -15.38 12.47
CA LEU A 199 1.02 -15.95 12.70
C LEU A 199 1.69 -16.43 11.41
N THR A 200 1.01 -16.35 10.27
CA THR A 200 1.57 -16.76 8.99
C THR A 200 2.61 -15.71 8.60
N PRO A 201 3.91 -16.04 8.54
CA PRO A 201 4.86 -15.12 7.94
C PRO A 201 4.38 -14.84 6.52
N GLU A 202 4.25 -13.56 6.14
CA GLU A 202 3.89 -13.21 4.78
C GLU A 202 4.76 -14.01 3.81
N LYS A 203 4.12 -14.86 2.99
CA LYS A 203 4.81 -15.83 2.16
C LYS A 203 5.81 -15.09 1.27
N MET A 204 7.09 -15.32 1.51
CA MET A 204 8.15 -14.78 0.69
C MET A 204 8.03 -15.41 -0.70
N LEU A 205 7.68 -14.59 -1.70
CA LEU A 205 7.56 -15.03 -3.08
C LEU A 205 8.92 -14.89 -3.78
N PRO A 206 9.28 -15.83 -4.66
CA PRO A 206 10.56 -15.76 -5.37
C PRO A 206 10.65 -14.49 -6.22
N GLY A 207 11.86 -13.96 -6.35
CA GLY A 207 12.11 -12.80 -7.20
C GLY A 207 11.94 -13.10 -8.67
N THR A 208 11.57 -12.09 -9.47
CA THR A 208 11.61 -12.22 -10.92
C THR A 208 13.07 -12.21 -11.38
N GLN A 209 13.48 -13.20 -12.17
CA GLN A 209 14.81 -13.18 -12.78
C GLN A 209 14.91 -12.08 -13.84
N LEU A 210 15.98 -11.30 -13.78
CA LEU A 210 16.25 -10.31 -14.81
C LEU A 210 16.74 -11.00 -16.08
N VAL A 211 16.01 -10.82 -17.18
CA VAL A 211 16.46 -11.29 -18.50
C VAL A 211 17.49 -10.31 -19.05
N GLU A 212 18.75 -10.73 -19.17
CA GLU A 212 19.80 -9.96 -19.82
C GLU A 212 19.67 -10.09 -21.34
N PHE A 213 19.54 -8.96 -22.02
CA PHE A 213 19.55 -8.90 -23.48
C PHE A 213 20.94 -8.41 -23.93
N PRO A 214 21.63 -9.07 -24.86
CA PRO A 214 22.83 -8.49 -25.46
C PRO A 214 22.48 -7.24 -26.27
N ALA A 215 23.40 -6.29 -26.35
CA ALA A 215 23.22 -5.14 -27.22
C ALA A 215 23.47 -5.53 -28.69
N GLU A 216 22.83 -4.82 -29.61
CA GLU A 216 23.01 -5.04 -31.05
C GLU A 216 24.47 -4.85 -31.45
N ASN A 217 24.99 -5.74 -32.30
CA ASN A 217 26.34 -5.68 -32.87
C ASN A 217 27.48 -5.63 -31.83
N GLY A 218 27.26 -6.11 -30.60
CA GLY A 218 28.28 -6.16 -29.56
C GLY A 218 28.67 -4.80 -28.97
N ARG A 219 27.89 -3.74 -29.22
CA ARG A 219 28.13 -2.43 -28.62
C ARG A 219 27.85 -2.45 -27.12
N THR A 220 28.35 -1.44 -26.41
CA THR A 220 27.96 -1.23 -25.01
C THR A 220 26.76 -0.29 -24.97
N ARG A 221 25.76 -0.58 -24.12
CA ARG A 221 24.61 0.31 -23.95
C ARG A 221 25.01 1.66 -23.37
N VAL A 222 24.28 2.71 -23.74
CA VAL A 222 24.65 4.09 -23.39
C VAL A 222 24.75 4.33 -21.87
N TRP A 223 23.92 3.68 -21.06
CA TRP A 223 23.92 3.90 -19.60
C TRP A 223 25.23 3.49 -18.90
N HIS A 224 26.02 2.56 -19.48
CA HIS A 224 27.33 2.18 -18.92
C HIS A 224 28.33 3.34 -18.89
N ARG A 225 28.10 4.40 -19.67
CA ARG A 225 28.90 5.63 -19.63
C ARG A 225 28.69 6.41 -18.33
N PHE A 226 27.58 6.17 -17.62
CA PHE A 226 27.12 6.98 -16.49
C PHE A 226 26.90 6.22 -15.20
N ALA A 227 26.90 4.88 -15.23
CA ALA A 227 26.72 4.10 -14.01
C ALA A 227 27.52 2.79 -14.04
N ASP A 228 28.04 2.43 -12.87
CA ASP A 228 28.57 1.10 -12.55
C ASP A 228 27.60 0.43 -11.57
N VAL A 229 27.25 -0.83 -11.83
CA VAL A 229 26.28 -1.57 -11.02
C VAL A 229 26.92 -2.82 -10.46
N GLU A 230 26.93 -2.91 -9.14
CA GLU A 230 27.28 -4.12 -8.40
C GLU A 230 26.03 -4.92 -8.11
N LYS A 231 26.11 -6.23 -8.33
CA LYS A 231 24.99 -7.15 -8.19
C LYS A 231 25.35 -8.29 -7.23
N ASP A 232 24.35 -8.85 -6.56
CA ASP A 232 24.47 -10.10 -5.84
C ASP A 232 24.48 -11.32 -6.78
N GLU A 233 24.54 -12.52 -6.19
CA GLU A 233 24.51 -13.81 -6.92
C GLU A 233 23.22 -14.06 -7.70
N ASN A 234 22.12 -13.40 -7.34
CA ASN A 234 20.82 -13.48 -8.01
C ASN A 234 20.64 -12.40 -9.09
N GLY A 235 21.65 -11.54 -9.29
CA GLY A 235 21.62 -10.45 -10.25
C GLY A 235 20.88 -9.19 -9.75
N THR A 236 20.49 -9.15 -8.48
CA THR A 236 19.87 -7.99 -7.83
C THR A 236 20.92 -6.89 -7.66
N PRO A 237 20.64 -5.62 -8.02
CA PRO A 237 21.59 -4.55 -7.80
C PRO A 237 21.70 -4.22 -6.30
N VAL A 238 22.91 -4.27 -5.76
CA VAL A 238 23.20 -3.93 -4.34
C VAL A 238 23.80 -2.54 -4.19
N ARG A 239 24.46 -2.03 -5.24
CA ARG A 239 25.01 -0.67 -5.29
C ARG A 239 25.04 -0.17 -6.73
N ILE A 240 24.66 1.09 -6.94
CA ILE A 240 24.83 1.78 -8.21
C ILE A 240 25.63 3.06 -7.97
N THR A 241 26.80 3.14 -8.61
CA THR A 241 27.66 4.32 -8.54
C THR A 241 27.53 5.11 -9.84
N PHE A 242 27.10 6.37 -9.75
CA PHE A 242 27.02 7.23 -10.92
C PHE A 242 28.35 7.94 -11.19
N LYS A 243 28.68 8.10 -12.48
CA LYS A 243 29.89 8.75 -12.98
C LYS A 243 29.55 9.71 -14.12
N ASN A 244 30.45 10.63 -14.42
CA ASN A 244 30.28 11.63 -15.48
C ASN A 244 29.02 12.50 -15.31
N THR A 245 28.54 12.69 -14.08
CA THR A 245 27.28 13.38 -13.76
C THR A 245 27.39 14.89 -13.94
N GLU A 246 28.56 15.48 -13.72
CA GLU A 246 28.78 16.93 -13.75
C GLU A 246 28.55 17.56 -15.13
N ARG A 247 28.71 16.78 -16.20
CA ARG A 247 28.46 17.22 -17.58
C ARG A 247 27.28 16.50 -18.21
N PHE A 248 26.47 15.79 -17.45
CA PHE A 248 25.37 15.00 -18.00
C PHE A 248 24.20 15.89 -18.46
N ASN A 249 23.71 15.67 -19.68
CA ASN A 249 22.48 16.21 -20.24
C ASN A 249 21.75 15.09 -21.00
N PHE A 250 20.58 14.66 -20.53
CA PHE A 250 19.86 13.50 -21.06
C PHE A 250 19.59 13.58 -22.58
N ALA A 251 19.15 14.74 -23.08
CA ALA A 251 18.84 14.91 -24.49
C ALA A 251 20.04 14.75 -25.43
N PHE A 252 21.26 15.08 -24.98
CA PHE A 252 22.49 14.86 -25.75
C PHE A 252 23.14 13.51 -25.46
N ASP A 253 23.36 13.22 -24.18
CA ASP A 253 24.22 12.14 -23.72
C ASP A 253 23.53 10.76 -23.77
N VAL A 254 22.20 10.75 -23.84
CA VAL A 254 21.39 9.53 -23.97
C VAL A 254 20.68 9.54 -25.32
N MET A 255 19.76 10.49 -25.51
CA MET A 255 18.91 10.51 -26.70
C MET A 255 19.74 10.68 -27.98
N ASP A 256 20.51 11.76 -28.13
CA ASP A 256 21.29 11.94 -29.36
C ASP A 256 22.36 10.86 -29.57
N ALA A 257 23.00 10.39 -28.49
CA ALA A 257 23.94 9.27 -28.55
C ALA A 257 23.31 7.98 -29.09
N ILE A 258 22.11 7.59 -28.62
CA ILE A 258 21.39 6.42 -29.13
C ILE A 258 20.98 6.65 -30.60
N ALA A 259 20.50 7.84 -30.94
CA ALA A 259 20.12 8.17 -32.31
C ALA A 259 21.31 8.07 -33.27
N GLU A 260 22.53 8.37 -32.83
CA GLU A 260 23.76 8.17 -33.60
C GLU A 260 24.16 6.71 -33.74
N GLU A 261 24.13 5.94 -32.65
CA GLU A 261 24.54 4.52 -32.63
C GLU A 261 23.54 3.58 -33.32
N VAL A 262 22.24 3.74 -33.03
CA VAL A 262 21.15 2.86 -33.50
C VAL A 262 19.95 3.69 -33.98
N PRO A 263 20.11 4.48 -35.07
CA PRO A 263 19.13 5.47 -35.51
C PRO A 263 17.72 4.94 -35.74
N ASN A 264 17.62 3.73 -36.30
CA ASN A 264 16.36 3.15 -36.75
C ASN A 264 15.65 2.35 -35.65
N LYS A 265 16.23 2.25 -34.46
CA LYS A 265 15.61 1.55 -33.33
C LYS A 265 14.38 2.34 -32.86
N LEU A 266 13.30 1.63 -32.57
CA LEU A 266 12.04 2.23 -32.11
C LEU A 266 12.26 2.86 -30.74
N ALA A 267 11.88 4.13 -30.60
CA ALA A 267 11.90 4.86 -29.33
C ALA A 267 10.50 4.95 -28.72
N MET A 268 9.49 5.20 -29.55
CA MET A 268 8.10 5.36 -29.11
C MET A 268 7.11 4.85 -30.17
N LEU A 269 6.12 4.09 -29.72
CA LEU A 269 4.90 3.81 -30.47
C LEU A 269 3.76 4.56 -29.79
N HIS A 270 3.17 5.51 -30.52
CA HIS A 270 2.10 6.38 -30.05
C HIS A 270 0.80 6.07 -30.78
N LEU A 271 -0.31 6.02 -30.03
CA LEU A 271 -1.67 6.01 -30.52
C LEU A 271 -2.38 7.28 -30.05
N ASP A 272 -3.02 8.01 -30.96
CA ASP A 272 -3.94 9.10 -30.56
C ASP A 272 -5.29 8.56 -30.08
N GLY A 273 -6.20 9.47 -29.68
CA GLY A 273 -7.54 9.12 -29.21
C GLY A 273 -8.38 8.35 -30.23
N GLN A 274 -8.08 8.47 -31.54
CA GLN A 274 -8.73 7.70 -32.61
C GLN A 274 -7.93 6.44 -33.01
N LYS A 275 -6.90 6.09 -32.23
CA LYS A 275 -5.98 4.97 -32.45
C LYS A 275 -5.20 5.05 -33.77
N ASN A 276 -4.97 6.26 -34.31
CA ASN A 276 -4.02 6.41 -35.40
C ASN A 276 -2.61 6.17 -34.86
N GLU A 277 -1.89 5.29 -35.55
CA GLU A 277 -0.57 4.83 -35.13
C GLU A 277 0.55 5.74 -35.63
N ARG A 278 1.47 6.10 -34.73
CA ARG A 278 2.70 6.81 -35.04
C ARG A 278 3.88 6.06 -34.43
N ARG A 279 4.89 5.78 -35.25
CA ARG A 279 6.13 5.13 -34.82
C ARG A 279 7.27 6.11 -34.96
N PHE A 280 7.99 6.32 -33.87
CA PHE A 280 9.14 7.21 -33.84
C PHE A 280 10.38 6.40 -33.50
N THR A 281 11.36 6.43 -34.39
CA THR A 281 12.70 5.93 -34.11
C THR A 281 13.47 6.91 -33.24
N PHE A 282 14.57 6.49 -32.63
CA PHE A 282 15.45 7.41 -31.90
C PHE A 282 15.95 8.55 -32.82
N ARG A 283 16.19 8.30 -34.11
CA ARG A 283 16.52 9.37 -35.06
C ARG A 283 15.38 10.37 -35.28
N ASP A 284 14.13 9.91 -35.29
CA ASP A 284 12.97 10.81 -35.44
C ASP A 284 12.82 11.70 -34.21
N ILE A 285 12.95 11.13 -33.00
CA ILE A 285 12.92 11.89 -31.74
C ILE A 285 14.06 12.92 -31.68
N GLN A 286 15.29 12.55 -32.07
CA GLN A 286 16.40 13.50 -32.15
C GLN A 286 16.09 14.66 -33.11
N ARG A 287 15.63 14.36 -34.33
CA ARG A 287 15.33 15.40 -35.33
C ARG A 287 14.23 16.33 -34.83
N ALA A 288 13.16 15.78 -34.26
CA ALA A 288 12.05 16.57 -33.73
C ALA A 288 12.45 17.43 -32.53
N SER A 289 13.22 16.89 -31.59
CA SER A 289 13.74 17.65 -30.44
C SER A 289 14.72 18.75 -30.86
N ASN A 290 15.57 18.52 -31.88
CA ASN A 290 16.44 19.56 -32.45
C ASN A 290 15.65 20.71 -33.09
N ARG A 291 14.56 20.39 -33.80
CA ARG A 291 13.64 21.40 -34.31
C ARG A 291 13.01 22.20 -33.17
N CYS A 292 12.56 21.53 -32.11
CA CYS A 292 11.99 22.18 -30.93
C CYS A 292 13.00 23.11 -30.24
N ALA A 293 14.26 22.67 -30.06
CA ALA A 293 15.32 23.48 -29.48
C ALA A 293 15.55 24.78 -30.29
N ASN A 294 15.67 24.66 -31.62
CA ASN A 294 15.80 25.81 -32.51
C ASN A 294 14.56 26.72 -32.47
N TYR A 295 13.36 26.12 -32.45
CA TYR A 295 12.10 26.85 -32.39
C TYR A 295 11.99 27.67 -31.11
N PHE A 296 12.12 27.05 -29.94
CA PHE A 296 12.05 27.75 -28.65
C PHE A 296 13.12 28.85 -28.53
N ARG A 297 14.35 28.60 -29.03
CA ARG A 297 15.40 29.62 -29.07
C ARG A 297 15.01 30.81 -29.95
N ALA A 298 14.42 30.58 -31.12
CA ALA A 298 13.95 31.65 -32.00
C ALA A 298 12.80 32.46 -31.38
N LEU A 299 11.97 31.83 -30.55
CA LEU A 299 10.89 32.48 -29.80
C LEU A 299 11.38 33.25 -28.55
N GLY A 300 12.69 33.26 -28.27
CA GLY A 300 13.25 34.00 -27.14
C GLY A 300 13.32 33.22 -25.83
N ILE A 301 13.08 31.91 -25.84
CA ILE A 301 13.34 31.05 -24.68
C ILE A 301 14.85 30.83 -24.54
N ARG A 302 15.35 30.90 -23.30
CA ARG A 302 16.76 30.83 -22.93
C ARG A 302 16.97 29.86 -21.77
N LYS A 303 18.23 29.56 -21.47
CA LYS A 303 18.61 28.77 -20.29
C LYS A 303 17.95 29.36 -19.03
N GLY A 304 17.36 28.50 -18.20
CA GLY A 304 16.66 28.87 -16.97
C GLY A 304 15.24 29.41 -17.12
N ASP A 305 14.75 29.65 -18.35
CA ASP A 305 13.35 30.01 -18.57
C ASP A 305 12.43 28.82 -18.26
N ARG A 306 11.34 29.06 -17.52
CA ARG A 306 10.35 28.03 -17.18
C ARG A 306 9.29 27.94 -18.28
N VAL A 307 9.10 26.75 -18.82
CA VAL A 307 8.11 26.47 -19.87
C VAL A 307 7.16 25.38 -19.39
N MET A 308 5.88 25.74 -19.28
CA MET A 308 4.83 24.81 -18.86
C MET A 308 4.33 23.97 -20.04
N LEU A 309 4.22 22.66 -19.82
CA LEU A 309 3.77 21.68 -20.82
C LEU A 309 2.46 21.05 -20.35
N VAL A 310 1.36 21.34 -21.07
CA VAL A 310 0.02 20.83 -20.75
C VAL A 310 -0.52 20.06 -21.94
N LEU A 311 -0.08 18.81 -22.08
CA LEU A 311 -0.12 18.07 -23.35
C LEU A 311 -0.77 16.69 -23.27
N LYS A 312 -1.48 16.36 -22.19
CA LYS A 312 -2.13 15.04 -22.03
C LYS A 312 -1.13 13.90 -22.26
N ARG A 313 -1.26 13.14 -23.34
CA ARG A 313 -0.29 12.15 -23.85
C ARG A 313 0.01 12.37 -25.34
N HIS A 314 -0.10 13.62 -25.80
CA HIS A 314 0.25 14.01 -27.16
C HIS A 314 1.74 13.81 -27.43
N TYR A 315 2.08 13.29 -28.62
CA TYR A 315 3.46 12.97 -28.99
C TYR A 315 4.40 14.19 -28.94
N GLN A 316 3.86 15.40 -29.10
CA GLN A 316 4.60 16.66 -29.01
C GLN A 316 5.26 16.87 -27.64
N PHE A 317 4.76 16.25 -26.56
CA PHE A 317 5.37 16.34 -25.23
C PHE A 317 6.84 15.92 -25.23
N TRP A 318 7.14 14.76 -25.82
CA TRP A 318 8.49 14.21 -25.89
C TRP A 318 9.42 15.07 -26.74
N PHE A 319 8.91 15.71 -27.79
CA PHE A 319 9.71 16.59 -28.63
C PHE A 319 10.05 17.89 -27.88
N ALA A 320 9.04 18.45 -27.21
CA ALA A 320 9.17 19.70 -26.48
C ALA A 320 10.10 19.56 -25.27
N ILE A 321 9.90 18.54 -24.42
CA ILE A 321 10.71 18.38 -23.20
C ILE A 321 12.20 18.21 -23.52
N LEU A 322 12.55 17.37 -24.49
CA LEU A 322 13.93 17.21 -24.97
C LEU A 322 14.48 18.49 -25.63
N GLY A 323 13.64 19.22 -26.37
CA GLY A 323 14.01 20.50 -26.96
C GLY A 323 14.35 21.56 -25.90
N LEU A 324 13.59 21.58 -24.80
CA LEU A 324 13.84 22.45 -23.65
C LEU A 324 15.13 22.05 -22.91
N GLU A 325 15.34 20.74 -22.68
CA GLU A 325 16.58 20.21 -22.10
C GLU A 325 17.82 20.61 -22.90
N LYS A 326 17.75 20.57 -24.24
CA LYS A 326 18.86 20.97 -25.13
C LYS A 326 19.24 22.44 -25.02
N ILE A 327 18.27 23.32 -24.77
CA ILE A 327 18.51 24.76 -24.61
C ILE A 327 18.72 25.17 -23.14
N GLY A 328 18.62 24.22 -22.21
CA GLY A 328 18.72 24.47 -20.77
C GLY A 328 17.53 25.20 -20.16
N ALA A 329 16.38 25.19 -20.82
CA ALA A 329 15.13 25.69 -20.24
C ALA A 329 14.55 24.65 -19.27
N ILE A 330 13.74 25.11 -18.33
CA ILE A 330 13.18 24.28 -17.27
C ILE A 330 11.76 23.88 -17.66
N ALA A 331 11.52 22.59 -17.88
CA ALA A 331 10.20 22.07 -18.20
C ALA A 331 9.32 21.97 -16.96
N ILE A 332 8.05 22.35 -17.08
CA ILE A 332 7.03 22.20 -16.04
C ILE A 332 5.84 21.41 -16.60
N PRO A 333 5.84 20.08 -16.51
CA PRO A 333 4.67 19.30 -16.91
C PRO A 333 3.49 19.58 -15.98
N ALA A 334 2.29 19.69 -16.55
CA ALA A 334 1.06 19.85 -15.78
C ALA A 334 -0.14 19.18 -16.48
N THR A 335 -1.13 18.77 -15.68
CA THR A 335 -2.36 18.11 -16.16
C THR A 335 -3.25 19.08 -16.94
N CYS A 336 -4.02 18.58 -17.91
CA CYS A 336 -5.04 19.36 -18.62
C CYS A 336 -6.29 19.64 -17.78
N GLN A 337 -6.37 19.12 -16.56
CA GLN A 337 -7.53 19.29 -15.67
C GLN A 337 -7.48 20.60 -14.85
N LEU A 338 -6.39 21.37 -14.95
CA LEU A 338 -6.22 22.63 -14.23
C LEU A 338 -7.26 23.67 -14.65
N GLN A 339 -7.75 24.43 -13.68
CA GLN A 339 -8.67 25.55 -13.90
C GLN A 339 -7.92 26.89 -13.92
N GLU A 340 -8.62 27.99 -14.19
CA GLU A 340 -8.05 29.36 -14.21
C GLU A 340 -7.18 29.67 -12.98
N HIS A 341 -7.71 29.49 -11.76
CA HIS A 341 -6.99 29.76 -10.52
C HIS A 341 -5.75 28.88 -10.32
N ASP A 342 -5.79 27.64 -10.81
CA ASP A 342 -4.66 26.72 -10.79
C ASP A 342 -3.52 27.18 -11.70
N PHE A 343 -3.88 27.67 -12.89
CA PHE A 343 -2.94 28.21 -13.86
C PHE A 343 -2.33 29.50 -13.34
N GLU A 344 -3.14 30.42 -12.83
CA GLU A 344 -2.69 31.71 -12.29
C GLU A 344 -1.65 31.49 -11.19
N TYR A 345 -1.96 30.63 -10.22
CA TYR A 345 -1.02 30.27 -9.15
C TYR A 345 0.30 29.74 -9.71
N ARG A 346 0.25 28.76 -10.62
CA ARG A 346 1.46 28.10 -11.14
C ARG A 346 2.29 29.04 -12.02
N PHE A 347 1.63 29.88 -12.81
CA PHE A 347 2.31 30.89 -13.62
C PHE A 347 3.09 31.86 -12.74
N ASN A 348 2.47 32.35 -11.67
CA ASN A 348 3.10 33.32 -10.78
C ASN A 348 4.16 32.68 -9.86
N ALA A 349 3.88 31.53 -9.26
CA ALA A 349 4.80 30.84 -8.34
C ALA A 349 6.11 30.43 -9.04
N ALA A 350 6.02 29.80 -10.22
CA ALA A 350 7.20 29.40 -10.98
C ALA A 350 7.78 30.54 -11.86
N GLY A 351 7.04 31.63 -12.02
CA GLY A 351 7.32 32.67 -13.01
C GLY A 351 7.35 32.09 -14.43
N VAL A 352 6.31 31.37 -14.85
CA VAL A 352 6.27 30.71 -16.16
C VAL A 352 6.40 31.75 -17.27
N LYS A 353 7.30 31.51 -18.22
CA LYS A 353 7.54 32.41 -19.36
C LYS A 353 6.76 32.01 -20.61
N ALA A 354 6.58 30.71 -20.80
CA ALA A 354 5.85 30.15 -21.92
C ALA A 354 4.98 28.96 -21.50
N ILE A 355 3.88 28.76 -22.20
CA ILE A 355 3.05 27.56 -22.11
C ILE A 355 2.91 26.92 -23.49
N LEU A 356 3.04 25.59 -23.54
CA LEU A 356 2.68 24.74 -24.67
C LEU A 356 1.49 23.88 -24.26
N CYS A 357 0.32 24.18 -24.81
CA CYS A 357 -0.97 23.66 -24.34
C CYS A 357 -1.67 22.87 -25.44
N THR A 358 -2.43 21.84 -25.06
CA THR A 358 -3.39 21.17 -25.92
C THR A 358 -4.56 22.11 -26.28
N ALA A 359 -5.06 21.97 -27.52
CA ALA A 359 -6.34 22.55 -27.94
C ALA A 359 -7.56 21.75 -27.44
N ASP A 360 -7.35 20.56 -26.88
CA ASP A 360 -8.43 19.69 -26.41
C ASP A 360 -9.14 20.30 -25.19
N GLY A 361 -10.47 20.24 -25.23
CA GLY A 361 -11.34 20.69 -24.14
C GLY A 361 -11.20 22.18 -23.86
N ASP A 362 -11.30 22.55 -22.58
CA ASP A 362 -11.32 23.95 -22.12
C ASP A 362 -9.94 24.44 -21.63
N THR A 363 -8.92 23.59 -21.69
CA THR A 363 -7.59 23.83 -21.08
C THR A 363 -6.97 25.15 -21.52
N ALA A 364 -6.89 25.40 -22.84
CA ALA A 364 -6.31 26.63 -23.38
C ALA A 364 -7.14 27.88 -23.04
N HIS A 365 -8.44 27.73 -22.83
CA HIS A 365 -9.29 28.84 -22.40
C HIS A 365 -9.03 29.21 -20.94
N GLN A 366 -8.91 28.21 -20.05
CA GLN A 366 -8.58 28.42 -18.64
C GLN A 366 -7.20 29.08 -18.49
N ALA A 367 -6.20 28.60 -19.24
CA ALA A 367 -4.87 29.20 -19.28
C ALA A 367 -4.89 30.65 -19.82
N GLU A 368 -5.72 30.95 -20.82
CA GLU A 368 -5.86 32.32 -21.35
C GLU A 368 -6.44 33.30 -20.32
N LYS A 369 -7.41 32.87 -19.51
CA LYS A 369 -7.96 33.72 -18.46
C LYS A 369 -6.89 34.04 -17.42
N ALA A 370 -6.20 33.01 -16.93
CA ALA A 370 -5.10 33.13 -15.97
C ALA A 370 -3.92 33.97 -16.49
N ALA A 371 -3.68 33.99 -17.81
CA ALA A 371 -2.62 34.77 -18.42
C ALA A 371 -2.76 36.29 -18.19
N LYS A 372 -3.97 36.79 -17.91
CA LYS A 372 -4.22 38.21 -17.63
C LYS A 372 -3.52 38.69 -16.36
N ASP A 373 -3.42 37.81 -15.37
CA ASP A 373 -2.86 38.07 -14.04
C ASP A 373 -1.47 37.43 -13.86
N ALA A 374 -0.82 37.06 -14.97
CA ALA A 374 0.49 36.41 -15.00
C ALA A 374 1.48 37.15 -15.92
N PRO A 375 2.08 38.28 -15.46
CA PRO A 375 2.92 39.14 -16.31
C PRO A 375 4.18 38.45 -16.83
N SER A 376 4.64 37.36 -16.20
CA SER A 376 5.78 36.59 -16.70
C SER A 376 5.46 35.78 -17.96
N LEU A 377 4.18 35.44 -18.19
CA LEU A 377 3.76 34.59 -19.30
C LEU A 377 3.72 35.38 -20.61
N THR A 378 4.82 35.36 -21.35
CA THR A 378 4.97 36.13 -22.60
C THR A 378 4.65 35.35 -23.86
N LEU A 379 4.59 34.01 -23.79
CA LEU A 379 4.43 33.16 -24.97
C LEU A 379 3.41 32.04 -24.74
N LYS A 380 2.45 31.94 -25.67
CA LYS A 380 1.39 30.95 -25.65
C LYS A 380 1.41 30.14 -26.95
N LEU A 381 1.64 28.84 -26.83
CA LEU A 381 1.77 27.89 -27.93
C LEU A 381 0.69 26.82 -27.81
N ILE A 382 0.10 26.42 -28.93
CA ILE A 382 -0.98 25.43 -28.96
C ILE A 382 -0.65 24.27 -29.91
N VAL A 383 -1.02 23.04 -29.52
CA VAL A 383 -0.93 21.83 -30.34
C VAL A 383 -2.32 21.30 -30.70
N ASN A 384 -2.40 20.52 -31.77
CA ASN A 384 -3.60 19.83 -32.26
C ASN A 384 -4.80 20.76 -32.52
N GLY A 385 -4.54 22.04 -32.82
CA GLY A 385 -5.58 23.03 -33.08
C GLY A 385 -5.02 24.43 -33.28
N LYS A 386 -5.92 25.40 -33.40
CA LYS A 386 -5.59 26.83 -33.54
C LYS A 386 -6.43 27.65 -32.58
N ARG A 387 -5.86 28.74 -32.07
CA ARG A 387 -6.55 29.69 -31.20
C ARG A 387 -6.01 31.10 -31.45
N GLU A 388 -6.90 32.08 -31.51
CA GLU A 388 -6.51 33.48 -31.67
C GLU A 388 -5.60 33.91 -30.51
N GLY A 389 -4.50 34.61 -30.81
CA GLY A 389 -3.51 35.02 -29.83
C GLY A 389 -2.55 33.92 -29.36
N TRP A 390 -2.66 32.70 -29.92
CA TRP A 390 -1.75 31.58 -29.67
C TRP A 390 -1.00 31.21 -30.94
N ARG A 391 0.24 30.79 -30.79
CA ARG A 391 1.08 30.32 -31.92
C ARG A 391 0.86 28.84 -32.16
N SER A 392 0.80 28.45 -33.42
CA SER A 392 0.55 27.08 -33.86
C SER A 392 1.85 26.28 -33.78
N PHE A 393 2.00 25.47 -32.73
CA PHE A 393 3.23 24.70 -32.54
C PHE A 393 3.47 23.76 -33.72
N ASP A 394 2.44 22.99 -34.12
CA ASP A 394 2.54 21.93 -35.14
C ASP A 394 2.98 22.45 -36.51
N GLU A 395 2.58 23.66 -36.87
CA GLU A 395 2.98 24.30 -38.13
C GLU A 395 4.36 24.95 -38.03
N GLU A 396 4.66 25.58 -36.88
CA GLU A 396 5.83 26.42 -36.76
C GLU A 396 7.14 25.66 -36.52
N TYR A 397 7.15 24.65 -35.64
CA TYR A 397 8.40 23.96 -35.28
C TYR A 397 9.00 23.21 -36.49
N LEU A 398 8.16 22.77 -37.43
CA LEU A 398 8.56 22.10 -38.67
C LEU A 398 9.37 22.99 -39.62
N MET A 399 9.35 24.32 -39.42
CA MET A 399 10.14 25.26 -40.22
C MET A 399 11.61 25.36 -39.77
N TYR A 400 11.96 24.79 -38.61
CA TYR A 400 13.30 24.92 -38.03
C TYR A 400 14.21 23.74 -38.39
N SER A 401 15.53 23.95 -38.29
CA SER A 401 16.52 22.93 -38.62
C SER A 401 16.43 21.70 -37.73
N THR A 402 16.68 20.52 -38.32
CA THR A 402 16.86 19.24 -37.59
C THR A 402 18.24 19.11 -36.95
N HIS A 403 19.12 20.10 -37.11
CA HIS A 403 20.46 20.12 -36.52
C HIS A 403 20.49 21.10 -35.35
N PHE A 404 20.98 20.64 -34.21
CA PHE A 404 21.23 21.45 -33.03
C PHE A 404 22.47 20.89 -32.33
N ASN A 405 23.52 21.70 -32.20
CA ASN A 405 24.79 21.24 -31.66
C ASN A 405 24.91 21.62 -30.19
N ARG A 406 25.48 20.71 -29.40
CA ARG A 406 25.93 21.00 -28.04
C ARG A 406 27.02 22.07 -28.06
N THR A 407 26.97 22.99 -27.11
CA THR A 407 27.95 24.08 -26.92
C THR A 407 28.59 23.99 -25.55
N GLU A 408 29.63 24.78 -25.28
CA GLU A 408 30.26 24.86 -23.95
C GLU A 408 29.28 25.33 -22.87
N ASP A 409 28.37 26.25 -23.20
CA ASP A 409 27.35 26.78 -22.29
C ASP A 409 26.10 25.87 -22.09
N THR A 410 26.08 24.68 -22.68
CA THR A 410 24.92 23.77 -22.56
C THR A 410 24.68 23.40 -21.10
N ALA A 411 23.43 23.54 -20.64
CA ALA A 411 23.04 23.20 -19.28
C ALA A 411 23.27 21.70 -18.99
N CYS A 412 23.79 21.39 -17.82
CA CYS A 412 24.14 20.02 -17.42
C CYS A 412 24.31 19.88 -15.90
N GLY A 413 24.46 18.64 -15.44
CA GLY A 413 24.78 18.35 -14.03
C GLY A 413 23.75 18.93 -13.07
N ASP A 414 24.18 19.86 -12.22
CA ASP A 414 23.35 20.46 -11.18
C ASP A 414 22.45 21.61 -11.66
N ASP A 415 22.55 22.04 -12.93
CA ASP A 415 21.60 22.97 -13.52
C ASP A 415 20.16 22.42 -13.38
N LEU A 416 19.18 23.29 -13.09
CA LEU A 416 17.77 22.89 -13.05
C LEU A 416 17.27 22.55 -14.47
N MET A 417 16.51 21.46 -14.56
CA MET A 417 16.00 20.89 -15.81
C MET A 417 14.48 20.76 -15.81
N LEU A 418 13.91 20.39 -14.66
CA LEU A 418 12.53 19.92 -14.56
C LEU A 418 11.93 20.36 -13.23
N MET A 419 10.68 20.81 -13.25
CA MET A 419 9.93 21.14 -12.04
C MET A 419 8.57 20.47 -12.05
N TYR A 420 8.19 19.89 -10.91
CA TYR A 420 6.86 19.36 -10.68
C TYR A 420 6.16 20.15 -9.60
N PHE A 421 4.91 20.54 -9.84
CA PHE A 421 4.03 21.03 -8.78
C PHE A 421 3.52 19.83 -7.97
N THR A 422 3.86 19.78 -6.69
CA THR A 422 3.53 18.68 -5.77
C THR A 422 2.47 19.15 -4.79
N SER A 423 1.41 18.36 -4.62
CA SER A 423 0.34 18.69 -3.67
C SER A 423 0.88 18.60 -2.24
N GLY A 424 0.80 19.69 -1.48
CA GLY A 424 0.96 19.65 -0.02
C GLY A 424 -0.27 19.05 0.65
N THR A 425 -0.10 18.47 1.83
CA THR A 425 -1.22 18.05 2.70
C THR A 425 -1.96 19.25 3.30
N THR A 426 -1.30 20.40 3.38
CA THR A 426 -1.89 21.71 3.71
C THR A 426 -1.37 22.78 2.74
N GLY A 427 -2.26 23.57 2.13
CA GLY A 427 -1.91 24.72 1.29
C GLY A 427 -1.75 24.47 -0.22
N TYR A 428 -1.26 25.49 -0.93
CA TYR A 428 -1.03 25.44 -2.38
C TYR A 428 0.14 24.52 -2.78
N PRO A 429 0.16 23.96 -4.01
CA PRO A 429 1.19 23.02 -4.44
C PRO A 429 2.61 23.60 -4.46
N LYS A 430 3.58 22.89 -3.86
CA LYS A 430 5.01 23.25 -3.83
C LYS A 430 5.70 22.89 -5.14
N ILE A 431 6.86 23.47 -5.45
CA ILE A 431 7.57 23.24 -6.71
C ILE A 431 8.83 22.40 -6.48
N ALA A 432 8.75 21.09 -6.64
CA ALA A 432 9.92 20.22 -6.55
C ALA A 432 10.83 20.41 -7.78
N ALA A 433 12.03 20.96 -7.59
CA ALA A 433 12.97 21.28 -8.66
C ALA A 433 14.07 20.22 -8.81
N HIS A 434 14.22 19.69 -10.02
CA HIS A 434 15.13 18.61 -10.36
C HIS A 434 16.25 19.10 -11.28
N SER A 435 17.46 18.62 -11.05
CA SER A 435 18.61 18.91 -11.90
C SER A 435 18.70 17.96 -13.09
N PHE A 436 19.65 18.22 -14.01
CA PHE A 436 19.96 17.30 -15.10
C PHE A 436 20.45 15.92 -14.62
N LYS A 437 20.83 15.75 -13.35
CA LYS A 437 21.17 14.43 -12.78
C LYS A 437 19.92 13.54 -12.55
N HIS A 438 18.71 14.10 -12.47
CA HIS A 438 17.49 13.34 -12.14
C HIS A 438 17.21 12.13 -13.06
N PRO A 439 17.33 12.23 -14.40
CA PRO A 439 17.14 11.08 -15.31
C PRO A 439 18.01 9.87 -14.98
N LEU A 440 19.25 10.05 -14.51
CA LEU A 440 20.15 8.95 -14.17
C LEU A 440 19.60 8.09 -13.02
N GLY A 441 18.94 8.73 -12.06
CA GLY A 441 18.29 8.04 -10.95
C GLY A 441 17.09 7.17 -11.34
N HIS A 442 16.66 7.21 -12.62
CA HIS A 442 15.66 6.27 -13.16
C HIS A 442 16.27 5.00 -13.75
N LEU A 443 17.59 4.81 -13.70
CA LEU A 443 18.24 3.60 -14.19
C LEU A 443 17.70 2.35 -13.50
N HIS A 444 17.63 2.33 -12.17
CA HIS A 444 17.08 1.17 -11.46
C HIS A 444 15.57 1.06 -11.57
N THR A 445 14.86 2.20 -11.64
CA THR A 445 13.42 2.26 -11.93
C THR A 445 13.09 1.47 -13.20
N ALA A 446 13.83 1.70 -14.29
CA ALA A 446 13.56 1.02 -15.56
C ALA A 446 14.21 -0.37 -15.66
N LYS A 447 15.48 -0.50 -15.30
CA LYS A 447 16.25 -1.74 -15.52
C LYS A 447 15.88 -2.85 -14.55
N TYR A 448 15.69 -2.54 -13.27
CA TYR A 448 15.59 -3.53 -12.21
C TYR A 448 14.22 -3.62 -11.56
N TRP A 449 13.40 -2.58 -11.65
CA TRP A 449 12.00 -2.63 -11.23
C TRP A 449 11.06 -2.86 -12.38
N HIS A 450 10.97 -1.95 -13.36
CA HIS A 450 10.14 -2.21 -14.56
C HIS A 450 10.64 -3.38 -15.42
N CYS A 451 11.89 -3.78 -15.25
CA CYS A 451 12.55 -4.85 -16.02
C CYS A 451 12.40 -4.68 -17.54
N VAL A 452 12.56 -3.44 -18.02
CA VAL A 452 12.27 -3.10 -19.41
C VAL A 452 13.10 -3.94 -20.38
N ASN A 453 12.43 -4.48 -21.40
CA ASN A 453 13.08 -5.17 -22.50
C ASN A 453 13.54 -4.14 -23.54
N PRO A 454 14.85 -4.01 -23.83
CA PRO A 454 15.37 -3.09 -24.85
C PRO A 454 14.84 -3.34 -26.27
N ASN A 455 14.33 -4.53 -26.54
CA ASN A 455 13.73 -4.94 -27.81
C ASN A 455 12.21 -5.10 -27.70
N GLY A 456 11.65 -4.79 -26.54
CA GLY A 456 10.23 -4.85 -26.26
C GLY A 456 9.60 -3.47 -26.23
N LEU A 457 8.42 -3.43 -25.63
CA LEU A 457 7.60 -2.23 -25.52
C LEU A 457 7.09 -2.10 -24.08
N HIS A 458 7.40 -0.97 -23.45
CA HIS A 458 7.00 -0.67 -22.08
C HIS A 458 5.78 0.26 -22.06
N LEU A 459 4.71 -0.14 -21.39
CA LEU A 459 3.50 0.67 -21.19
C LEU A 459 3.42 1.13 -19.73
N THR A 460 3.53 2.43 -19.50
CA THR A 460 3.11 3.06 -18.24
C THR A 460 1.81 3.85 -18.43
N ILE A 461 0.78 3.56 -17.63
CA ILE A 461 -0.46 4.34 -17.59
C ILE A 461 -0.27 5.56 -16.70
N SER A 462 -0.11 6.73 -17.34
CA SER A 462 0.05 8.02 -16.67
C SER A 462 -0.13 9.18 -17.65
N ASP A 463 -0.63 10.31 -17.15
CA ASP A 463 -0.61 11.60 -17.84
C ASP A 463 0.77 12.24 -17.81
N THR A 464 1.13 12.99 -18.86
CA THR A 464 2.44 13.66 -18.92
C THR A 464 2.60 14.76 -17.87
N GLY A 465 1.49 15.27 -17.32
CA GLY A 465 1.47 16.24 -16.23
C GLY A 465 1.93 15.71 -14.87
N TRP A 466 2.07 14.39 -14.70
CA TRP A 466 2.51 13.78 -13.44
C TRP A 466 3.97 13.34 -13.51
N ALA A 467 4.66 13.36 -12.36
CA ALA A 467 6.05 12.87 -12.25
C ALA A 467 6.22 11.41 -12.72
N LYS A 468 5.16 10.60 -12.62
CA LYS A 468 5.15 9.21 -13.10
C LYS A 468 5.40 9.09 -14.61
N ALA A 469 5.14 10.13 -15.41
CA ALA A 469 5.57 10.15 -16.81
C ALA A 469 7.10 10.15 -16.97
N GLY A 470 7.82 10.87 -16.09
CA GLY A 470 9.28 10.82 -16.02
C GLY A 470 9.80 9.42 -15.68
N TRP A 471 9.12 8.74 -14.75
CA TRP A 471 9.48 7.39 -14.29
C TRP A 471 9.24 6.28 -15.32
N GLY A 472 8.15 6.40 -16.09
CA GLY A 472 7.61 5.29 -16.87
C GLY A 472 7.54 5.53 -18.38
N LYS A 473 7.82 6.74 -18.86
CA LYS A 473 7.54 7.13 -20.25
C LYS A 473 8.67 7.91 -20.90
N ILE A 474 9.88 7.94 -20.34
CA ILE A 474 11.00 8.67 -20.96
C ILE A 474 12.36 8.23 -20.42
N TYR A 475 12.72 8.64 -19.19
CA TYR A 475 14.12 8.72 -18.78
C TYR A 475 14.78 7.36 -18.64
N GLY A 476 14.29 6.54 -17.70
CA GLY A 476 14.86 5.21 -17.46
C GLY A 476 14.70 4.28 -18.65
N GLN A 477 13.56 4.35 -19.34
CA GLN A 477 13.25 3.49 -20.48
C GLN A 477 14.26 3.72 -21.62
N TRP A 478 14.52 4.98 -21.97
CA TRP A 478 15.50 5.29 -23.02
C TRP A 478 16.95 5.18 -22.57
N LEU A 479 17.27 5.37 -21.27
CA LEU A 479 18.59 4.97 -20.73
C LEU A 479 18.87 3.48 -20.94
N CYS A 480 17.84 2.65 -20.80
CA CYS A 480 17.88 1.22 -21.11
C CYS A 480 17.64 0.90 -22.59
N GLU A 481 17.48 1.93 -23.43
CA GLU A 481 17.22 1.87 -24.87
C GLU A 481 15.96 1.06 -25.24
N ALA A 482 14.98 1.00 -24.34
CA ALA A 482 13.71 0.33 -24.53
C ALA A 482 12.67 1.29 -25.12
N ALA A 483 11.84 0.79 -26.02
CA ALA A 483 10.75 1.57 -26.60
C ALA A 483 9.60 1.74 -25.60
N ILE A 484 8.91 2.88 -25.67
CA ILE A 484 7.71 3.16 -24.88
C ILE A 484 6.45 3.05 -25.74
N PHE A 485 5.37 2.50 -25.17
CA PHE A 485 4.02 2.60 -25.72
C PHE A 485 3.28 3.74 -25.06
N VAL A 486 2.65 4.57 -25.88
CA VAL A 486 1.83 5.68 -25.43
C VAL A 486 0.47 5.58 -26.09
N TYR A 487 -0.57 5.46 -25.28
CA TYR A 487 -1.94 5.59 -25.75
C TYR A 487 -2.59 6.84 -25.17
N ASP A 488 -2.94 7.78 -26.05
CA ASP A 488 -3.50 9.10 -25.73
C ASP A 488 -5.03 9.05 -25.68
N PHE A 489 -5.55 8.23 -24.77
CA PHE A 489 -6.97 8.14 -24.47
C PHE A 489 -7.44 9.28 -23.56
N ASP A 490 -8.73 9.62 -23.62
CA ASP A 490 -9.36 10.62 -22.76
C ASP A 490 -9.78 10.04 -21.40
N ARG A 491 -10.50 8.93 -21.43
CA ARG A 491 -10.96 8.21 -20.24
C ARG A 491 -10.38 6.80 -20.25
N PHE A 492 -9.90 6.35 -19.10
CA PHE A 492 -9.44 4.99 -18.97
C PHE A 492 -10.62 4.01 -19.12
N ASP A 493 -10.47 3.07 -20.04
CA ASP A 493 -11.37 1.94 -20.24
C ASP A 493 -10.53 0.66 -20.40
N ALA A 494 -10.72 -0.28 -19.46
CA ALA A 494 -10.01 -1.54 -19.46
C ALA A 494 -10.26 -2.35 -20.75
N SER A 495 -11.51 -2.34 -21.24
CA SER A 495 -11.91 -3.10 -22.44
C SER A 495 -11.29 -2.57 -23.72
N ASP A 496 -10.93 -1.27 -23.73
CA ASP A 496 -10.29 -0.61 -24.85
C ASP A 496 -8.77 -0.83 -24.88
N ILE A 497 -8.14 -0.88 -23.70
CA ILE A 497 -6.69 -1.00 -23.52
C ILE A 497 -6.21 -2.46 -23.57
N LEU A 498 -6.95 -3.39 -22.96
CA LEU A 498 -6.54 -4.81 -22.88
C LEU A 498 -6.24 -5.45 -24.25
N PRO A 499 -7.04 -5.21 -25.33
CA PRO A 499 -6.70 -5.72 -26.67
C PRO A 499 -5.38 -5.20 -27.26
N LEU A 500 -4.89 -4.06 -26.77
CA LEU A 500 -3.65 -3.46 -27.27
C LEU A 500 -2.41 -4.25 -26.85
N PHE A 501 -2.47 -4.99 -25.74
CA PHE A 501 -1.37 -5.84 -25.27
C PHE A 501 -0.98 -6.89 -26.30
N ALA A 502 -1.98 -7.64 -26.79
CA ALA A 502 -1.77 -8.64 -27.84
C ALA A 502 -1.36 -7.99 -29.17
N LYS A 503 -2.08 -6.94 -29.58
CA LYS A 503 -1.87 -6.28 -30.88
C LYS A 503 -0.46 -5.70 -31.02
N TYR A 504 0.07 -5.10 -29.96
CA TYR A 504 1.36 -4.41 -29.98
C TYR A 504 2.48 -5.16 -29.28
N HIS A 505 2.19 -6.35 -28.75
CA HIS A 505 3.15 -7.20 -28.05
C HIS A 505 3.82 -6.45 -26.88
N ILE A 506 2.99 -5.87 -26.01
CA ILE A 506 3.45 -5.08 -24.86
C ILE A 506 4.16 -6.02 -23.87
N THR A 507 5.43 -5.73 -23.61
CA THR A 507 6.30 -6.64 -22.83
C THR A 507 6.36 -6.34 -21.35
N THR A 508 6.24 -5.08 -20.96
CA THR A 508 6.28 -4.68 -19.55
C THR A 508 5.24 -3.61 -19.28
N PHE A 509 4.62 -3.67 -18.11
CA PHE A 509 3.45 -2.87 -17.79
C PHE A 509 3.56 -2.23 -16.42
N CYS A 510 3.24 -0.95 -16.31
CA CYS A 510 3.09 -0.26 -15.04
C CYS A 510 1.80 0.57 -15.00
N ALA A 511 1.04 0.41 -13.93
CA ALA A 511 -0.14 1.20 -13.67
C ALA A 511 -0.34 1.39 -12.15
N PRO A 512 -1.06 2.43 -11.70
CA PRO A 512 -1.40 2.55 -10.28
C PRO A 512 -2.42 1.47 -9.86
N PRO A 513 -2.52 1.14 -8.56
CA PRO A 513 -3.50 0.18 -8.04
C PRO A 513 -4.94 0.47 -8.49
N THR A 514 -5.34 1.74 -8.58
CA THR A 514 -6.65 2.15 -9.13
C THR A 514 -6.93 1.52 -10.50
N MET A 515 -5.95 1.53 -11.40
CA MET A 515 -6.14 0.98 -12.75
C MET A 515 -6.14 -0.55 -12.73
N TYR A 516 -5.32 -1.18 -11.88
CA TYR A 516 -5.41 -2.64 -11.67
C TYR A 516 -6.79 -3.06 -11.14
N ARG A 517 -7.37 -2.31 -10.19
CA ARG A 517 -8.76 -2.52 -9.73
C ARG A 517 -9.78 -2.44 -10.85
N MET A 518 -9.57 -1.55 -11.83
CA MET A 518 -10.44 -1.46 -13.00
C MET A 518 -10.20 -2.60 -14.01
N LEU A 519 -8.97 -3.09 -14.14
CA LEU A 519 -8.63 -4.23 -15.01
C LEU A 519 -9.26 -5.52 -14.50
N ILE A 520 -9.16 -5.82 -13.19
CA ILE A 520 -9.71 -7.07 -12.61
C ILE A 520 -11.25 -7.14 -12.62
N LYS A 521 -11.94 -6.03 -12.93
CA LYS A 521 -13.39 -6.02 -13.19
C LYS A 521 -13.75 -6.65 -14.54
N GLN A 522 -12.79 -6.77 -15.44
CA GLN A 522 -12.94 -7.52 -16.68
C GLN A 522 -12.53 -8.97 -16.47
N ASP A 523 -13.05 -9.86 -17.30
CA ASP A 523 -12.56 -11.24 -17.39
C ASP A 523 -11.24 -11.26 -18.15
N LEU A 524 -10.12 -11.17 -17.43
CA LEU A 524 -8.79 -11.04 -18.04
C LEU A 524 -8.39 -12.28 -18.84
N SER A 525 -9.00 -13.44 -18.56
CA SER A 525 -8.75 -14.68 -19.30
C SER A 525 -9.14 -14.61 -20.79
N ARG A 526 -9.96 -13.62 -21.18
CA ARG A 526 -10.36 -13.36 -22.57
C ARG A 526 -9.32 -12.59 -23.39
N TYR A 527 -8.30 -12.05 -22.74
CA TYR A 527 -7.30 -11.21 -23.39
C TYR A 527 -5.95 -11.93 -23.41
N ASP A 528 -5.24 -11.83 -24.53
CA ASP A 528 -3.90 -12.37 -24.66
C ASP A 528 -2.88 -11.38 -24.05
N LEU A 529 -2.42 -11.71 -22.84
CA LEU A 529 -1.38 -10.98 -22.09
C LEU A 529 -0.05 -11.74 -22.07
N SER A 530 0.11 -12.80 -22.88
CA SER A 530 1.28 -13.69 -22.86
C SER A 530 2.61 -13.02 -23.17
N SER A 531 2.57 -11.87 -23.85
CA SER A 531 3.77 -11.05 -24.14
C SER A 531 4.29 -10.28 -22.92
N VAL A 532 3.47 -10.09 -21.89
CA VAL A 532 3.86 -9.35 -20.68
C VAL A 532 4.74 -10.25 -19.80
N THR A 533 5.99 -9.86 -19.60
CA THR A 533 6.94 -10.58 -18.76
C THR A 533 7.10 -9.95 -17.37
N HIS A 534 6.66 -8.70 -17.20
CA HIS A 534 6.78 -7.99 -15.93
C HIS A 534 5.70 -6.92 -15.74
N ALA A 535 5.18 -6.82 -14.51
CA ALA A 535 4.13 -5.89 -14.11
C ALA A 535 4.51 -5.16 -12.82
N CYS A 536 4.28 -3.85 -12.76
CA CYS A 536 4.66 -3.01 -11.61
C CYS A 536 3.53 -2.07 -11.19
N SER A 537 3.51 -1.71 -9.90
CA SER A 537 2.55 -0.76 -9.34
C SER A 537 3.22 0.28 -8.45
N ALA A 538 2.78 1.54 -8.56
CA ALA A 538 3.16 2.58 -7.61
C ALA A 538 2.16 3.74 -7.61
N GLY A 539 2.29 4.62 -6.62
CA GLY A 539 1.51 5.86 -6.47
C GLY A 539 0.38 5.75 -5.45
N GLU A 540 -0.07 4.53 -5.18
CA GLU A 540 -0.92 4.12 -4.06
C GLU A 540 -0.37 2.79 -3.54
N ALA A 541 -0.69 2.44 -2.30
CA ALA A 541 -0.38 1.12 -1.78
C ALA A 541 -1.29 0.06 -2.44
N LEU A 542 -0.73 -1.08 -2.83
CA LEU A 542 -1.46 -2.13 -3.52
C LEU A 542 -2.17 -3.02 -2.49
N ASN A 543 -3.48 -3.14 -2.63
CA ASN A 543 -4.24 -4.10 -1.82
C ASN A 543 -3.82 -5.54 -2.22
N PRO A 544 -3.45 -6.42 -1.27
CA PRO A 544 -3.05 -7.80 -1.56
C PRO A 544 -4.08 -8.60 -2.37
N GLU A 545 -5.37 -8.30 -2.25
CA GLU A 545 -6.42 -8.95 -3.04
C GLU A 545 -6.33 -8.58 -4.53
N VAL A 546 -5.97 -7.34 -4.85
CA VAL A 546 -5.75 -6.93 -6.25
C VAL A 546 -4.59 -7.71 -6.85
N PHE A 547 -3.51 -7.90 -6.10
CA PHE A 547 -2.40 -8.76 -6.51
C PHE A 547 -2.88 -10.20 -6.77
N ARG A 548 -3.58 -10.81 -5.81
CA ARG A 548 -4.06 -12.21 -5.91
C ARG A 548 -4.96 -12.41 -7.13
N GLN A 549 -5.86 -11.46 -7.42
CA GLN A 549 -6.75 -11.54 -8.58
C GLN A 549 -5.99 -11.44 -9.89
N ILE A 550 -4.99 -10.55 -10.01
CA ILE A 550 -4.14 -10.45 -11.19
C ILE A 550 -3.32 -11.73 -11.39
N GLU A 551 -2.67 -12.22 -10.33
CA GLU A 551 -1.87 -13.45 -10.38
C GLU A 551 -2.73 -14.66 -10.77
N LYS A 552 -3.93 -14.80 -10.17
CA LYS A 552 -4.87 -15.88 -10.49
C LYS A 552 -5.33 -15.86 -11.94
N GLN A 553 -5.62 -14.68 -12.50
CA GLN A 553 -6.18 -14.57 -13.85
C GLN A 553 -5.12 -14.55 -14.95
N THR A 554 -3.89 -14.13 -14.65
CA THR A 554 -2.86 -13.85 -15.66
C THR A 554 -1.52 -14.55 -15.40
N GLY A 555 -1.29 -15.04 -14.18
CA GLY A 555 0.02 -15.53 -13.72
C GLY A 555 1.04 -14.43 -13.42
N LEU A 556 0.70 -13.15 -13.63
CA LEU A 556 1.60 -12.03 -13.42
C LEU A 556 1.63 -11.61 -11.94
N GLN A 557 2.85 -11.46 -11.43
CA GLN A 557 3.09 -10.87 -10.11
C GLN A 557 3.33 -9.37 -10.27
N VAL A 558 2.60 -8.55 -9.50
CA VAL A 558 2.68 -7.10 -9.58
C VAL A 558 3.69 -6.58 -8.55
N MET A 559 4.80 -6.02 -9.03
CA MET A 559 5.88 -5.54 -8.17
C MET A 559 5.65 -4.10 -7.72
N GLU A 560 5.46 -3.90 -6.41
CA GLU A 560 5.30 -2.56 -5.84
C GLU A 560 6.62 -1.78 -5.82
N GLY A 561 6.50 -0.47 -5.99
CA GLY A 561 7.58 0.50 -5.80
C GLY A 561 7.07 1.80 -5.20
N PHE A 562 7.92 2.49 -4.48
CA PHE A 562 7.62 3.70 -3.73
C PHE A 562 8.63 4.81 -4.01
N GLY A 563 8.10 6.02 -4.08
CA GLY A 563 8.84 7.28 -4.10
C GLY A 563 7.88 8.43 -4.33
N GLN A 564 8.42 9.62 -4.52
CA GLN A 564 7.65 10.87 -4.53
C GLN A 564 7.92 11.69 -5.80
N SER A 565 7.25 12.82 -5.94
CA SER A 565 7.57 13.75 -7.04
C SER A 565 8.95 14.38 -6.84
N GLU A 566 9.40 14.44 -5.59
CA GLU A 566 10.70 14.89 -5.09
C GLU A 566 11.82 13.87 -5.35
N SER A 567 11.52 12.63 -5.75
CA SER A 567 12.53 11.56 -5.87
C SER A 567 12.34 10.68 -7.11
N THR A 568 13.28 9.76 -7.31
CA THR A 568 13.05 8.53 -8.08
C THR A 568 12.56 7.43 -7.12
N MET A 569 12.67 6.15 -7.49
CA MET A 569 12.23 5.06 -6.62
C MET A 569 13.13 4.88 -5.41
N ILE A 570 12.58 5.13 -4.21
CA ILE A 570 13.29 5.06 -2.91
C ILE A 570 13.29 3.62 -2.38
N ILE A 571 12.13 2.96 -2.45
CA ILE A 571 11.91 1.58 -1.98
C ILE A 571 11.22 0.83 -3.12
N GLY A 572 11.59 -0.43 -3.37
CA GLY A 572 10.96 -1.22 -4.43
C GLY A 572 11.27 -2.70 -4.37
N ASN A 573 10.41 -3.49 -5.03
CA ASN A 573 10.63 -4.90 -5.28
C ASN A 573 11.46 -5.07 -6.57
N LEU A 574 12.78 -5.23 -6.42
CA LEU A 574 13.72 -5.34 -7.56
C LEU A 574 13.86 -6.79 -8.04
N ALA A 575 14.08 -6.97 -9.34
CA ALA A 575 14.42 -8.25 -9.93
C ALA A 575 15.64 -8.89 -9.27
N GLY A 576 15.60 -10.22 -9.12
CA GLY A 576 16.59 -11.02 -8.40
C GLY A 576 16.30 -11.16 -6.90
N ALA A 577 15.53 -10.26 -6.29
CA ALA A 577 15.21 -10.29 -4.87
C ALA A 577 13.82 -10.89 -4.60
N PRO A 578 13.62 -11.61 -3.48
CA PRO A 578 12.28 -12.01 -3.05
C PRO A 578 11.40 -10.80 -2.76
N HIS A 579 10.08 -11.00 -2.75
CA HIS A 579 9.09 -9.99 -2.38
C HIS A 579 8.05 -10.54 -1.40
N LYS A 580 7.39 -9.63 -0.67
CA LYS A 580 6.29 -9.93 0.26
C LYS A 580 5.04 -9.15 -0.14
N LEU A 581 3.87 -9.79 -0.04
CA LEU A 581 2.60 -9.17 -0.45
C LEU A 581 2.22 -8.03 0.51
N GLY A 582 1.92 -6.85 -0.04
CA GLY A 582 1.62 -5.66 0.75
C GLY A 582 2.87 -4.90 1.21
N SER A 583 4.08 -5.44 0.96
CA SER A 583 5.32 -4.71 1.13
C SER A 583 5.67 -3.90 -0.11
N MET A 584 6.13 -2.66 0.12
CA MET A 584 6.72 -1.81 -0.92
C MET A 584 8.08 -2.34 -1.41
N GLY A 585 8.66 -3.33 -0.74
CA GLY A 585 9.98 -3.90 -1.04
C GLY A 585 11.08 -3.37 -0.13
N LYS A 586 12.30 -3.27 -0.67
CA LYS A 586 13.51 -2.86 0.07
C LYS A 586 14.06 -1.54 -0.47
N VAL A 587 14.93 -0.91 0.32
CA VAL A 587 15.65 0.31 -0.09
C VAL A 587 16.39 0.08 -1.40
N THR A 588 16.30 1.01 -2.33
CA THR A 588 16.95 0.90 -3.64
C THR A 588 18.43 1.25 -3.56
N PRO A 589 19.28 0.74 -4.48
CA PRO A 589 20.74 0.76 -4.34
C PRO A 589 21.41 2.13 -4.55
N ILE A 590 20.63 3.21 -4.67
CA ILE A 590 21.11 4.59 -4.84
C ILE A 590 20.78 5.49 -3.65
N TYR A 591 19.93 5.04 -2.73
CA TYR A 591 19.56 5.78 -1.53
C TYR A 591 20.02 5.04 -0.28
N ARG A 592 20.33 5.81 0.76
CA ARG A 592 20.42 5.32 2.14
C ARG A 592 19.19 5.83 2.87
N VAL A 593 18.46 4.93 3.52
CA VAL A 593 17.17 5.22 4.12
C VAL A 593 17.12 4.68 5.54
N GLU A 594 16.58 5.47 6.46
CA GLU A 594 16.26 5.05 7.81
C GLU A 594 14.82 5.41 8.17
N LEU A 595 14.24 4.68 9.13
CA LEU A 595 12.96 5.04 9.72
C LEU A 595 13.20 5.83 11.01
N LEU A 596 12.81 7.10 11.05
CA LEU A 596 13.03 7.98 12.20
C LEU A 596 11.76 8.20 13.03
N ASP A 597 11.90 8.27 14.35
CA ASP A 597 10.85 8.73 15.26
C ASP A 597 10.73 10.28 15.25
N PRO A 598 9.70 10.86 15.90
CA PRO A 598 9.55 12.32 15.96
C PRO A 598 10.72 13.07 16.62
N GLU A 599 11.56 12.38 17.38
CA GLU A 599 12.77 12.90 18.00
C GLU A 599 14.02 12.77 17.10
N GLY A 600 13.85 12.27 15.87
CA GLY A 600 14.91 12.11 14.88
C GLY A 600 15.80 10.89 15.10
N LYS A 601 15.35 9.90 15.88
CA LYS A 601 16.12 8.68 16.17
C LYS A 601 15.63 7.48 15.36
N PRO A 602 16.54 6.60 14.91
CA PRO A 602 16.15 5.36 14.25
C PRO A 602 15.25 4.48 15.11
N VAL A 603 14.21 3.91 14.51
CA VAL A 603 13.31 2.96 15.18
C VAL A 603 13.74 1.50 14.93
N ALA A 604 13.50 0.62 15.90
CA ALA A 604 13.76 -0.81 15.76
C ALA A 604 12.76 -1.47 14.78
N PRO A 605 13.11 -2.62 14.16
CA PRO A 605 12.16 -3.38 13.33
C PRO A 605 10.79 -3.58 14.00
N GLY A 606 9.74 -3.57 13.20
CA GLY A 606 8.33 -3.64 13.64
C GLY A 606 7.74 -2.31 14.14
N ASN A 607 8.56 -1.31 14.46
CA ASN A 607 8.07 -0.01 14.90
C ASN A 607 7.87 0.96 13.72
N PRO A 608 6.81 1.77 13.73
CA PRO A 608 6.57 2.78 12.71
C PRO A 608 7.51 3.99 12.88
N GLY A 609 8.08 4.45 11.78
CA GLY A 609 8.88 5.68 11.70
C GLY A 609 8.74 6.37 10.34
N GLU A 610 9.15 7.61 10.25
CA GLU A 610 9.18 8.37 8.99
C GLU A 610 10.31 7.87 8.09
N ILE A 611 10.01 7.61 6.81
CA ILE A 611 11.00 7.29 5.79
C ILE A 611 11.85 8.53 5.54
N CYS A 612 13.13 8.47 5.91
CA CYS A 612 14.09 9.57 5.73
C CYS A 612 15.26 9.12 4.85
N VAL A 613 15.65 9.95 3.89
CA VAL A 613 16.78 9.70 2.99
C VAL A 613 18.01 10.46 3.49
N ASP A 614 19.14 9.78 3.66
CA ASP A 614 20.40 10.40 4.09
C ASP A 614 20.92 11.34 3.00
N ILE A 615 21.16 12.60 3.36
CA ILE A 615 21.73 13.64 2.51
C ILE A 615 22.99 14.25 3.14
N SER A 616 23.58 13.62 4.16
CA SER A 616 24.77 14.10 4.87
C SER A 616 26.02 14.19 3.98
N GLU A 617 26.12 13.31 2.98
CA GLU A 617 27.17 13.31 1.95
C GLU A 617 26.77 14.11 0.69
N GLY A 618 25.65 14.84 0.75
CA GLY A 618 25.06 15.59 -0.37
C GLY A 618 23.79 14.93 -0.93
N ILE A 619 23.12 15.65 -1.84
CA ILE A 619 21.85 15.20 -2.44
C ILE A 619 22.11 14.02 -3.39
N PRO A 620 21.54 12.82 -3.13
CA PRO A 620 21.72 11.66 -4.01
C PRO A 620 21.14 11.89 -5.42
N VAL A 621 21.73 11.23 -6.40
CA VAL A 621 21.24 11.27 -7.80
C VAL A 621 19.79 10.76 -7.85
N GLY A 622 18.88 11.58 -8.38
CA GLY A 622 17.46 11.26 -8.48
C GLY A 622 16.58 12.00 -7.47
N LEU A 623 17.15 12.48 -6.36
CA LEU A 623 16.47 13.35 -5.41
C LEU A 623 16.45 14.79 -5.94
N PHE A 624 15.35 15.50 -5.70
CA PHE A 624 15.20 16.91 -6.03
C PHE A 624 16.20 17.80 -5.27
N ARG A 625 16.43 19.00 -5.80
CA ARG A 625 17.37 19.98 -5.24
C ARG A 625 16.75 20.78 -4.10
N GLU A 626 15.52 21.23 -4.31
CA GLU A 626 14.83 22.18 -3.43
C GLU A 626 13.35 22.29 -3.81
N TYR A 627 12.57 22.89 -2.92
CA TYR A 627 11.33 23.55 -3.31
C TYR A 627 11.64 24.93 -3.87
N TYR A 628 11.45 25.12 -5.17
CA TYR A 628 11.87 26.33 -5.87
C TYR A 628 11.17 27.57 -5.31
N ARG A 629 11.98 28.58 -4.93
CA ARG A 629 11.55 29.84 -4.28
C ARG A 629 10.84 29.64 -2.93
N ASP A 630 11.03 28.49 -2.30
CA ASP A 630 10.48 28.17 -0.99
C ASP A 630 11.56 27.54 -0.10
N GLU A 631 12.52 28.39 0.30
CA GLU A 631 13.62 27.95 1.16
C GLU A 631 13.14 27.48 2.53
N GLU A 632 12.03 28.04 3.04
CA GLU A 632 11.45 27.63 4.31
C GLU A 632 10.95 26.19 4.22
N LYS A 633 10.12 25.86 3.22
CA LYS A 633 9.68 24.47 3.01
C LYS A 633 10.83 23.54 2.67
N THR A 634 11.88 24.03 2.01
CA THR A 634 13.07 23.21 1.75
C THR A 634 13.79 22.87 3.06
N ARG A 635 14.01 23.85 3.95
CA ARG A 635 14.62 23.62 5.27
C ARG A 635 13.74 22.78 6.21
N GLU A 636 12.41 22.86 6.07
CA GLU A 636 11.48 22.01 6.83
C GLU A 636 11.62 20.53 6.48
N VAL A 637 11.99 20.17 5.25
CA VAL A 637 12.12 18.77 4.83
C VAL A 637 13.56 18.32 4.67
N MET A 638 14.52 19.24 4.60
CA MET A 638 15.95 18.96 4.51
C MET A 638 16.68 19.58 5.70
N HIS A 639 16.80 18.82 6.78
CA HIS A 639 17.49 19.23 7.99
C HIS A 639 18.17 18.04 8.67
N ASP A 640 19.12 18.31 9.57
CA ASP A 640 19.81 17.30 10.37
C ASP A 640 20.47 16.15 9.57
N GLY A 641 20.83 16.42 8.31
CA GLY A 641 21.44 15.43 7.41
C GLY A 641 20.43 14.50 6.72
N TRP A 642 19.13 14.76 6.84
CA TRP A 642 18.06 13.94 6.27
C TRP A 642 17.15 14.74 5.35
N TYR A 643 16.67 14.07 4.30
CA TYR A 643 15.44 14.45 3.60
C TYR A 643 14.26 13.67 4.18
N HIS A 644 13.33 14.40 4.79
CA HIS A 644 12.09 13.95 5.40
C HIS A 644 10.98 13.83 4.34
N THR A 645 10.52 12.60 4.06
CA THR A 645 9.49 12.35 3.03
C THR A 645 8.08 12.74 3.49
N GLY A 646 7.85 12.79 4.81
CA GLY A 646 6.53 12.87 5.44
C GLY A 646 5.70 11.58 5.33
N ASP A 647 6.28 10.48 4.84
CA ASP A 647 5.64 9.18 4.72
C ASP A 647 6.13 8.24 5.85
N VAL A 648 5.19 7.57 6.53
CA VAL A 648 5.47 6.66 7.64
C VAL A 648 5.38 5.21 7.15
N ALA A 649 6.37 4.42 7.55
CA ALA A 649 6.41 2.98 7.30
C ALA A 649 6.92 2.25 8.54
N TRP A 650 6.76 0.93 8.57
CA TRP A 650 7.53 0.06 9.45
C TRP A 650 8.37 -0.89 8.60
N ARG A 651 9.49 -1.36 9.18
CA ARG A 651 10.43 -2.29 8.54
C ARG A 651 10.46 -3.59 9.32
N ASP A 652 10.40 -4.74 8.65
CA ASP A 652 10.53 -6.04 9.32
C ASP A 652 12.00 -6.43 9.54
N GLU A 653 12.21 -7.60 10.14
CA GLU A 653 13.56 -8.16 10.39
C GLU A 653 14.31 -8.53 9.11
N ASP A 654 13.58 -8.78 8.00
CA ASP A 654 14.14 -9.10 6.68
C ASP A 654 14.47 -7.83 5.85
N GLY A 655 14.13 -6.64 6.34
CA GLY A 655 14.40 -5.34 5.72
C GLY A 655 13.37 -4.90 4.67
N PHE A 656 12.20 -5.52 4.62
CA PHE A 656 11.05 -5.10 3.81
C PHE A 656 10.32 -3.95 4.50
N TYR A 657 9.64 -3.10 3.72
CA TYR A 657 8.94 -1.92 4.23
C TYR A 657 7.44 -1.99 3.92
N TRP A 658 6.61 -1.63 4.90
CA TRP A 658 5.15 -1.53 4.75
C TRP A 658 4.70 -0.11 4.99
N TYR A 659 3.93 0.42 4.05
CA TYR A 659 3.39 1.77 4.14
C TYR A 659 2.31 1.84 5.21
N VAL A 660 2.40 2.83 6.11
CA VAL A 660 1.39 3.08 7.15
C VAL A 660 0.46 4.22 6.73
N GLY A 661 1.03 5.31 6.23
CA GLY A 661 0.29 6.53 5.92
C GLY A 661 1.20 7.74 5.85
N ARG A 662 0.60 8.92 5.66
CA ARG A 662 1.32 10.18 5.87
C ARG A 662 1.47 10.45 7.36
N ALA A 663 2.56 11.08 7.77
CA ALA A 663 2.81 11.39 9.18
C ALA A 663 1.69 12.23 9.83
N ASP A 664 1.02 13.08 9.04
CA ASP A 664 -0.13 13.88 9.45
C ASP A 664 -1.48 13.14 9.38
N ASP A 665 -1.59 12.08 8.58
CA ASP A 665 -2.80 11.24 8.44
C ASP A 665 -2.87 10.08 9.45
N VAL A 666 -1.81 9.81 10.23
CA VAL A 666 -1.81 8.74 11.24
C VAL A 666 -2.85 9.05 12.33
N ILE A 667 -3.84 8.17 12.47
CA ILE A 667 -4.93 8.33 13.45
C ILE A 667 -4.38 8.00 14.84
N LYS A 668 -4.53 8.94 15.78
CA LYS A 668 -4.11 8.80 17.18
C LYS A 668 -5.34 8.56 18.05
N SER A 669 -5.67 7.30 18.30
CA SER A 669 -6.85 6.89 19.07
C SER A 669 -6.43 6.21 20.37
N SER A 670 -6.71 6.83 21.52
CA SER A 670 -6.37 6.30 22.85
C SER A 670 -4.88 5.91 23.02
N GLY A 671 -3.96 6.66 22.39
CA GLY A 671 -2.53 6.38 22.43
C GLY A 671 -2.03 5.41 21.33
N TYR A 672 -2.93 4.73 20.61
CA TYR A 672 -2.58 3.90 19.47
C TYR A 672 -2.37 4.75 18.21
N ARG A 673 -1.31 4.44 17.46
CA ARG A 673 -1.06 4.98 16.12
C ARG A 673 -1.63 3.99 15.10
N ILE A 674 -2.66 4.41 14.38
CA ILE A 674 -3.41 3.56 13.45
C ILE A 674 -3.20 4.11 12.04
N GLY A 675 -2.64 3.28 11.17
CA GLY A 675 -2.52 3.57 9.74
C GLY A 675 -3.88 3.43 9.07
N PRO A 676 -4.39 4.46 8.37
CA PRO A 676 -5.67 4.36 7.66
C PRO A 676 -5.69 3.23 6.62
N PHE A 677 -4.57 3.00 5.95
CA PHE A 677 -4.46 2.06 4.84
C PHE A 677 -4.67 0.60 5.26
N GLU A 678 -4.24 0.22 6.46
CA GLU A 678 -4.45 -1.13 6.99
C GLU A 678 -5.94 -1.45 7.10
N ILE A 679 -6.72 -0.48 7.56
CA ILE A 679 -8.17 -0.62 7.76
C ILE A 679 -8.91 -0.54 6.44
N GLU A 680 -8.49 0.35 5.54
CA GLU A 680 -8.97 0.37 4.15
C GLU A 680 -8.76 -1.01 3.50
N SER A 681 -7.60 -1.63 3.68
CA SER A 681 -7.26 -2.91 3.05
C SER A 681 -8.18 -4.04 3.48
N VAL A 682 -8.46 -4.18 4.78
CA VAL A 682 -9.39 -5.19 5.30
C VAL A 682 -10.83 -4.91 4.90
N ILE A 683 -11.28 -3.66 4.93
CA ILE A 683 -12.65 -3.31 4.50
C ILE A 683 -12.85 -3.62 3.01
N MET A 684 -11.80 -3.45 2.18
CA MET A 684 -11.84 -3.73 0.75
C MET A 684 -11.92 -5.24 0.40
N GLU A 685 -11.74 -6.15 1.37
CA GLU A 685 -11.97 -7.59 1.17
C GLU A 685 -13.46 -7.93 1.08
N LEU A 686 -14.33 -7.07 1.61
CA LEU A 686 -15.77 -7.25 1.58
C LEU A 686 -16.31 -7.05 0.15
N PRO A 687 -17.06 -8.02 -0.41
CA PRO A 687 -17.41 -8.04 -1.83
C PRO A 687 -18.34 -6.91 -2.27
N TYR A 688 -19.02 -6.27 -1.32
CA TYR A 688 -19.94 -5.16 -1.56
C TYR A 688 -19.30 -3.78 -1.34
N VAL A 689 -18.02 -3.71 -0.96
CA VAL A 689 -17.27 -2.44 -0.83
C VAL A 689 -16.61 -2.12 -2.17
N LEU A 690 -16.96 -0.97 -2.75
CA LEU A 690 -16.36 -0.47 -3.99
C LEU A 690 -15.10 0.34 -3.72
N GLU A 691 -15.16 1.24 -2.74
CA GLU A 691 -14.03 2.07 -2.30
C GLU A 691 -14.16 2.36 -0.80
N CYS A 692 -13.01 2.54 -0.13
CA CYS A 692 -12.94 2.92 1.26
C CYS A 692 -11.88 4.02 1.46
N GLY A 693 -12.22 5.06 2.20
CA GLY A 693 -11.29 6.05 2.71
C GLY A 693 -11.42 6.15 4.22
N VAL A 694 -10.33 5.89 4.95
CA VAL A 694 -10.29 5.94 6.41
C VAL A 694 -9.66 7.26 6.85
N SER A 695 -10.29 7.94 7.81
CA SER A 695 -9.83 9.19 8.41
C SER A 695 -9.99 9.20 9.92
N ALA A 696 -9.34 10.15 10.59
CA ALA A 696 -9.57 10.44 12.00
C ALA A 696 -10.87 11.25 12.17
N ALA A 697 -11.72 10.84 13.11
CA ALA A 697 -12.81 11.67 13.61
C ALA A 697 -12.53 12.08 15.06
N PRO A 698 -12.85 13.31 15.49
CA PRO A 698 -12.65 13.74 16.86
C PRO A 698 -13.52 12.93 17.83
N ASP A 699 -12.97 12.60 18.99
CA ASP A 699 -13.66 11.89 20.08
C ASP A 699 -13.22 12.46 21.43
N GLU A 700 -14.18 12.82 22.28
CA GLU A 700 -13.91 13.53 23.54
C GLU A 700 -13.06 12.72 24.53
N VAL A 701 -13.12 11.39 24.46
CA VAL A 701 -12.43 10.49 25.40
C VAL A 701 -11.13 9.97 24.81
N ARG A 702 -11.13 9.69 23.51
CA ARG A 702 -10.03 8.98 22.82
C ARG A 702 -9.11 9.91 22.03
N GLY A 703 -9.44 11.20 22.00
CA GLY A 703 -8.80 12.20 21.14
C GLY A 703 -9.32 12.09 19.71
N GLN A 704 -9.00 10.97 19.06
CA GLN A 704 -9.54 10.61 17.75
C GLN A 704 -10.06 9.18 17.75
N VAL A 705 -10.95 8.86 16.82
CA VAL A 705 -11.41 7.51 16.51
C VAL A 705 -11.34 7.25 15.01
N VAL A 706 -11.24 5.98 14.64
CA VAL A 706 -11.21 5.57 13.24
C VAL A 706 -12.60 5.73 12.61
N LYS A 707 -12.65 6.47 11.50
CA LYS A 707 -13.85 6.65 10.67
C LYS A 707 -13.60 6.09 9.27
N ALA A 708 -14.48 5.19 8.82
CA ALA A 708 -14.48 4.67 7.46
C ALA A 708 -15.58 5.36 6.63
N SER A 709 -15.18 6.03 5.55
CA SER A 709 -16.10 6.49 4.50
C SER A 709 -16.10 5.48 3.36
N ILE A 710 -17.25 4.89 3.05
CA ILE A 710 -17.37 3.72 2.18
C ILE A 710 -18.31 4.02 1.02
N VAL A 711 -17.88 3.66 -0.18
CA VAL A 711 -18.73 3.60 -1.38
C VAL A 711 -19.06 2.13 -1.61
N LEU A 712 -20.35 1.83 -1.76
CA LEU A 712 -20.83 0.46 -1.99
C LEU A 712 -20.87 0.11 -3.47
N THR A 713 -20.86 -1.18 -3.78
CA THR A 713 -21.09 -1.65 -5.16
C THR A 713 -22.52 -1.35 -5.62
N PRO A 714 -22.75 -1.08 -6.92
CA PRO A 714 -24.09 -0.86 -7.45
C PRO A 714 -25.05 -2.00 -7.09
N GLY A 715 -26.23 -1.67 -6.57
CA GLY A 715 -27.24 -2.65 -6.14
C GLY A 715 -27.14 -3.07 -4.67
N THR A 716 -26.17 -2.56 -3.92
CA THR A 716 -26.10 -2.73 -2.46
C THR A 716 -26.59 -1.46 -1.77
N GLU A 717 -27.59 -1.60 -0.88
CA GLU A 717 -28.14 -0.49 -0.12
C GLU A 717 -27.47 -0.34 1.25
N PRO A 718 -27.20 0.89 1.71
CA PRO A 718 -26.62 1.13 3.03
C PRO A 718 -27.61 0.80 4.15
N SER A 719 -27.16 0.06 5.17
CA SER A 719 -27.95 -0.25 6.37
C SER A 719 -27.12 -0.25 7.66
N GLU A 720 -27.77 -0.18 8.82
CA GLU A 720 -27.10 -0.28 10.12
C GLU A 720 -26.54 -1.68 10.36
N GLU A 721 -27.20 -2.71 9.82
CA GLU A 721 -26.71 -4.09 9.82
C GLU A 721 -25.38 -4.18 9.07
N LEU A 722 -25.29 -3.54 7.89
CA LEU A 722 -24.09 -3.52 7.07
C LEU A 722 -22.94 -2.76 7.77
N LYS A 723 -23.24 -1.66 8.48
CA LYS A 723 -22.23 -0.97 9.31
C LYS A 723 -21.67 -1.90 10.38
N LYS A 724 -22.53 -2.62 11.10
CA LYS A 724 -22.10 -3.57 12.15
C LYS A 724 -21.32 -4.73 11.56
N GLU A 725 -21.73 -5.23 10.39
CA GLU A 725 -21.01 -6.27 9.66
C GLU A 725 -19.58 -5.81 9.33
N ILE A 726 -19.41 -4.65 8.72
CA ILE A 726 -18.10 -4.07 8.40
C ILE A 726 -17.26 -3.88 9.67
N GLN A 727 -17.86 -3.35 10.75
CA GLN A 727 -17.17 -3.18 12.03
C GLN A 727 -16.70 -4.50 12.62
N ASN A 728 -17.55 -5.53 12.59
CA ASN A 728 -17.23 -6.85 13.14
C ASN A 728 -16.20 -7.56 12.28
N TYR A 729 -16.30 -7.43 10.95
CA TYR A 729 -15.33 -7.96 10.02
C TYR A 729 -13.94 -7.41 10.31
N VAL A 730 -13.80 -6.08 10.44
CA VAL A 730 -12.51 -5.46 10.79
C VAL A 730 -12.02 -5.90 12.17
N LYS A 731 -12.90 -6.06 13.18
CA LYS A 731 -12.50 -6.57 14.50
C LYS A 731 -11.96 -8.01 14.48
N GLN A 732 -12.46 -8.83 13.55
CA GLN A 732 -12.06 -10.23 13.40
C GLN A 732 -10.77 -10.39 12.59
N HIS A 733 -10.48 -9.44 11.69
CA HIS A 733 -9.36 -9.54 10.74
C HIS A 733 -8.25 -8.50 11.01
N THR A 734 -8.38 -7.70 12.08
CA THR A 734 -7.35 -6.78 12.57
C THR A 734 -7.36 -6.74 14.09
N ALA A 735 -6.33 -6.14 14.68
CA ALA A 735 -6.33 -5.88 16.12
C ALA A 735 -7.58 -5.06 16.52
N PRO A 736 -8.39 -5.51 17.52
CA PRO A 736 -9.71 -4.93 17.81
C PRO A 736 -9.74 -3.44 18.16
N TYR A 737 -8.60 -2.79 18.44
CA TYR A 737 -8.55 -1.35 18.65
C TYR A 737 -8.59 -0.53 17.35
N LYS A 738 -8.33 -1.16 16.19
CA LYS A 738 -8.24 -0.48 14.89
C LYS A 738 -9.57 -0.36 14.13
N TYR A 739 -10.61 -1.06 14.57
CA TYR A 739 -11.89 -1.07 13.85
C TYR A 739 -12.52 0.34 13.72
N PRO A 740 -13.23 0.61 12.61
CA PRO A 740 -13.88 1.90 12.40
C PRO A 740 -15.06 2.06 13.37
N ARG A 741 -14.90 2.93 14.37
CA ARG A 741 -15.99 3.30 15.28
C ARG A 741 -17.11 4.04 14.58
N ILE A 742 -16.78 4.73 13.48
CA ILE A 742 -17.73 5.44 12.64
C ILE A 742 -17.66 4.84 11.23
N VAL A 743 -18.81 4.44 10.69
CA VAL A 743 -18.95 4.02 9.29
C VAL A 743 -19.97 4.93 8.61
N VAL A 744 -19.54 5.58 7.52
CA VAL A 744 -20.36 6.50 6.72
C VAL A 744 -20.40 6.00 5.29
N PHE A 745 -21.60 5.77 4.76
CA PHE A 745 -21.77 5.45 3.34
C PHE A 745 -21.82 6.74 2.53
N ARG A 746 -21.13 6.78 1.40
CA ARG A 746 -21.09 7.90 0.46
C ARG A 746 -21.33 7.41 -0.96
N GLU A 747 -21.82 8.30 -1.81
CA GLU A 747 -21.92 8.05 -3.26
C GLU A 747 -20.55 8.05 -3.94
N ASP A 748 -19.62 8.91 -3.49
CA ASP A 748 -18.22 8.98 -3.93
C ASP A 748 -17.33 9.53 -2.79
N LEU A 749 -16.01 9.34 -2.90
CA LEU A 749 -14.99 9.89 -2.01
C LEU A 749 -14.31 11.11 -2.65
N PRO A 750 -14.00 12.18 -1.87
CA PRO A 750 -13.25 13.32 -2.37
C PRO A 750 -11.87 12.87 -2.82
N LYS A 751 -11.54 13.15 -4.08
CA LYS A 751 -10.26 12.77 -4.70
C LYS A 751 -9.61 13.99 -5.32
N THR A 752 -8.29 14.02 -5.26
CA THR A 752 -7.46 14.91 -6.07
C THR A 752 -7.70 14.65 -7.56
N VAL A 753 -7.24 15.56 -8.40
CA VAL A 753 -7.25 15.40 -9.86
C VAL A 753 -6.52 14.13 -10.34
N SER A 754 -5.56 13.59 -9.55
CA SER A 754 -4.89 12.32 -9.83
C SER A 754 -5.65 11.07 -9.33
N GLY A 755 -6.84 11.21 -8.75
CA GLY A 755 -7.62 10.10 -8.21
C GLY A 755 -7.25 9.67 -6.78
N LYS A 756 -6.30 10.34 -6.12
CA LYS A 756 -5.95 10.06 -4.72
C LYS A 756 -7.00 10.61 -3.77
N ILE A 757 -7.47 9.81 -2.82
CA ILE A 757 -8.43 10.21 -1.78
C ILE A 757 -7.86 11.37 -0.95
N GLN A 758 -8.64 12.43 -0.75
CA GLN A 758 -8.29 13.59 0.08
C GLN A 758 -8.84 13.40 1.50
N ARG A 759 -8.06 12.74 2.36
CA ARG A 759 -8.49 12.38 3.73
C ARG A 759 -8.83 13.58 4.62
N ALA A 760 -8.19 14.72 4.42
CA ALA A 760 -8.52 15.95 5.14
C ALA A 760 -9.96 16.45 4.88
N LEU A 761 -10.59 16.04 3.78
CA LEU A 761 -11.98 16.38 3.44
C LEU A 761 -12.99 15.31 3.90
N LEU A 762 -12.52 14.18 4.46
CA LEU A 762 -13.36 13.06 4.90
C LEU A 762 -13.86 13.22 6.32
#